data_AF-A0A1M7Y6Q3-F1
#
_entry.id   AF-A0A1M7Y6Q3-F1
#
_cell.length_a   1.000
_cell.length_b   1.000
_cell.length_c   1.000
_cell.angle_alpha   90.00
_cell.angle_beta   90.00
_cell.angle_gamma   90.00
#
_symmetry.space_group_name_H-M   'P 1'
#
loop_
_entity.id
_entity.type
_entity.pdbx_description
1 polymer ?
#
loop_
_entity_poly.entity_id
_entity_poly.type
_entity_poly.pdbx_seq_one_letter_code
_entity_poly.pdbx_strand_id
1 'polypeptide(L)'
;MQKRNHSWGRNMSFCKRILSLILVVSLILSPTPVYAARTYSNPELARAMTLGFGTYRLDNPAVTYAQFMSMIDRTVELADKSKLAGWKAKFKNARTSKKVMTRFEGMMIVLNAANTLGGDYPEFNANWGEINDKIGEKVWDEIGKIKDPYKYIPNHAPYGGGGFKNDKYIYEWDDCGVAYRYAFGRVSLYSGKTLFDYDTAKNTMRPDKNFLYTEALLVALRLYDSSESAFPVTERPKNADDIAILDKAEKRKQVIRSSPTTVTVTGAKYYVSNSGDDNNDGLSPDKPWATLEKIRWALDNHVIKNGDGIFLERGGLWRGSISCWGIDGVTYSAYGEGEKPRIYGSPESGAGAAKWSLWYEKNGIKIWKFYKDISDCGGIVFNDGKSYATRVFSYWNGKQALSCKDYKTKFNIAAELTYDLQFYSTFDMSKYQIPYGVHDVDSNGPIYLRCDKGNPGALYKTIEFQSSVQPAAGYTGIIYGGNNIVVDNICVMYRSTMGLDRSGGNNVTYQNCEVAWVGGGSHIIGAGAASDEPWLSAYSEPFVPTSGEGIRLEGNNNKALNNYVHDCFDGGITVEFDYFDTAWNCNGMTIRGNLIERCVSGVLVGEHYEDKEAGNAGKIKFSGINITDNYIMYSGYGWSSSKNYHTWIDKSYAGNAITWWEGPVWNKGGTVSKNVLYKAKYSLVQFGAIGKNRPVFSGNVFVQNNNGIIAYISPTNDRIGKAEFKNIDNYTAEVTIRDYLGDKTAKILPVSR
;
A
#
# COMPACT_ATOMS: atom_id res chain seq x y z
N MET A 1 -5.10 46.65 -50.08
CA MET A 1 -6.26 47.38 -49.50
C MET A 1 -6.76 46.57 -48.30
N GLN A 2 -7.31 47.08 -47.20
CA GLN A 2 -7.57 48.44 -46.65
C GLN A 2 -7.52 48.24 -45.10
N LYS A 3 -6.72 48.95 -44.28
CA LYS A 3 -6.91 50.31 -43.71
C LYS A 3 -8.39 50.72 -43.49
N ARG A 4 -8.85 51.25 -42.35
CA ARG A 4 -8.28 51.46 -40.97
C ARG A 4 -9.41 52.00 -40.04
N ASN A 5 -9.39 51.62 -38.76
CA ASN A 5 -9.74 52.39 -37.53
C ASN A 5 -11.10 53.13 -37.26
N HIS A 6 -11.40 53.19 -35.95
CA HIS A 6 -12.19 54.18 -35.17
C HIS A 6 -13.74 54.11 -35.21
N SER A 7 -14.50 54.40 -34.13
CA SER A 7 -14.13 54.74 -32.74
C SER A 7 -15.21 54.41 -31.69
N TRP A 8 -14.72 54.21 -30.47
CA TRP A 8 -15.36 54.30 -29.15
C TRP A 8 -16.55 55.26 -28.96
N GLY A 9 -17.48 54.85 -28.08
CA GLY A 9 -18.54 55.67 -27.50
C GLY A 9 -18.96 55.14 -26.11
N ARG A 10 -18.16 55.50 -25.10
CA ARG A 10 -18.33 55.22 -23.66
C ARG A 10 -19.72 55.57 -23.13
N ASN A 11 -20.24 54.77 -22.19
CA ASN A 11 -20.80 55.30 -20.95
C ASN A 11 -20.78 54.27 -19.81
N MET A 12 -19.74 54.30 -18.98
CA MET A 12 -19.72 53.59 -17.70
C MET A 12 -19.13 54.55 -16.66
N SER A 13 -19.92 54.85 -15.62
CA SER A 13 -19.73 56.04 -14.80
C SER A 13 -18.41 56.07 -14.03
N PHE A 14 -17.85 57.28 -13.89
CA PHE A 14 -16.63 57.58 -13.14
C PHE A 14 -16.65 57.00 -11.71
N CYS A 15 -17.81 57.02 -11.05
CA CYS A 15 -18.03 56.43 -9.72
C CYS A 15 -17.68 54.93 -9.64
N LYS A 16 -17.93 54.14 -10.70
CA LYS A 16 -17.57 52.70 -10.70
C LYS A 16 -16.06 52.48 -10.77
N ARG A 17 -15.29 53.37 -11.42
CA ARG A 17 -13.83 53.30 -11.41
C ARG A 17 -13.25 53.66 -10.05
N ILE A 18 -13.82 54.66 -9.36
CA ILE A 18 -13.40 55.02 -8.00
C ILE A 18 -13.73 53.88 -7.01
N LEU A 19 -14.94 53.29 -7.07
CA LEU A 19 -15.29 52.14 -6.24
C LEU A 19 -14.41 50.91 -6.52
N SER A 20 -14.08 50.59 -7.78
CA SER A 20 -13.17 49.49 -8.10
C SER A 20 -11.73 49.77 -7.68
N LEU A 21 -11.23 51.00 -7.81
CA LEU A 21 -9.88 51.35 -7.36
C LEU A 21 -9.79 51.37 -5.82
N ILE A 22 -10.83 51.84 -5.13
CA ILE A 22 -10.91 51.76 -3.66
C ILE A 22 -11.01 50.29 -3.21
N LEU A 23 -11.81 49.44 -3.86
CA LEU A 23 -11.83 48.01 -3.50
C LEU A 23 -10.47 47.34 -3.69
N VAL A 24 -9.78 47.62 -4.80
CA VAL A 24 -8.45 47.05 -5.09
C VAL A 24 -7.39 47.60 -4.14
N VAL A 25 -7.40 48.89 -3.83
CA VAL A 25 -6.45 49.50 -2.87
C VAL A 25 -6.75 49.06 -1.44
N SER A 26 -8.02 48.88 -1.05
CA SER A 26 -8.39 48.31 0.26
C SER A 26 -8.07 46.80 0.37
N LEU A 27 -8.10 46.04 -0.74
CA LEU A 27 -7.61 44.66 -0.77
C LEU A 27 -6.08 44.55 -0.75
N ILE A 28 -5.36 45.60 -1.14
CA ILE A 28 -3.88 45.65 -1.15
C ILE A 28 -3.31 46.31 0.13
N LEU A 29 -4.07 47.16 0.82
CA LEU A 29 -3.67 47.86 2.05
C LEU A 29 -4.47 47.46 3.30
N SER A 30 -5.36 46.45 3.22
CA SER A 30 -5.75 45.74 4.44
C SER A 30 -4.50 45.03 4.97
N PRO A 31 -4.07 45.25 6.23
CA PRO A 31 -3.24 44.26 6.87
C PRO A 31 -4.11 43.00 7.01
N THR A 32 -3.96 42.06 6.07
CA THR A 32 -4.12 40.65 6.42
C THR A 32 -3.36 40.50 7.73
N PRO A 33 -3.97 40.03 8.82
CA PRO A 33 -3.21 39.78 10.02
C PRO A 33 -2.16 38.77 9.62
N VAL A 34 -0.92 39.25 9.50
CA VAL A 34 0.25 38.40 9.51
C VAL A 34 0.13 37.72 10.85
N TYR A 35 -0.43 36.51 10.83
CA TYR A 35 -0.33 35.56 11.91
C TYR A 35 1.16 35.24 11.96
N ALA A 36 1.91 36.16 12.58
CA ALA A 36 3.29 35.96 12.95
C ALA A 36 3.24 34.66 13.75
N ALA A 37 3.76 33.60 13.14
CA ALA A 37 3.50 32.25 13.59
C ALA A 37 4.04 32.17 15.02
N ARG A 38 3.12 32.22 16.01
CA ARG A 38 3.50 32.00 17.40
C ARG A 38 4.07 30.61 17.42
N THR A 39 5.37 30.52 17.66
CA THR A 39 6.10 29.27 17.87
C THR A 39 5.67 28.71 19.22
N TYR A 40 4.47 28.12 19.24
CA TYR A 40 4.00 27.34 20.38
C TYR A 40 4.97 26.17 20.57
N SER A 41 5.59 26.09 21.75
CA SER A 41 6.48 24.98 22.11
C SER A 41 5.76 23.63 22.23
N ASN A 42 4.42 23.64 22.34
CA ASN A 42 3.58 22.45 22.34
C ASN A 42 2.81 22.35 21.01
N PRO A 43 3.04 21.31 20.17
CA PRO A 43 2.37 21.13 18.88
C PRO A 43 0.87 20.83 19.03
N GLU A 44 0.45 20.13 20.10
CA GLU A 44 -0.98 19.93 20.39
C GLU A 44 -1.69 21.26 20.63
N LEU A 45 -1.04 22.17 21.36
CA LEU A 45 -1.61 23.50 21.63
C LEU A 45 -1.69 24.33 20.35
N ALA A 46 -0.66 24.31 19.49
CA ALA A 46 -0.72 24.94 18.17
C ALA A 46 -1.91 24.42 17.35
N ARG A 47 -2.07 23.10 17.29
CA ARG A 47 -3.16 22.41 16.58
C ARG A 47 -4.54 22.78 17.14
N ALA A 48 -4.68 22.86 18.46
CA ALA A 48 -5.93 23.26 19.12
C ALA A 48 -6.36 24.69 18.73
N MET A 49 -5.40 25.62 18.61
CA MET A 49 -5.67 26.99 18.15
C MET A 49 -6.04 27.03 16.67
N THR A 50 -5.28 26.33 15.81
CA THR A 50 -5.55 26.26 14.36
C THR A 50 -6.91 25.65 14.03
N LEU A 51 -7.36 24.65 14.79
CA LEU A 51 -8.69 24.04 14.63
C LEU A 51 -9.82 24.85 15.29
N GLY A 52 -9.50 25.90 16.05
CA GLY A 52 -10.47 26.84 16.61
C GLY A 52 -11.15 26.38 17.91
N PHE A 53 -10.50 25.52 18.71
CA PHE A 53 -11.04 25.10 20.01
C PHE A 53 -11.05 26.23 21.05
N GLY A 54 -10.23 27.27 20.87
CA GLY A 54 -10.20 28.48 21.71
C GLY A 54 -8.99 29.35 21.41
N THR A 55 -8.58 30.17 22.37
CA THR A 55 -7.44 31.10 22.24
C THR A 55 -6.37 30.83 23.31
N TYR A 56 -5.10 31.13 23.02
CA TYR A 56 -4.02 30.89 23.97
C TYR A 56 -4.10 31.85 25.18
N ARG A 57 -3.95 31.30 26.38
CA ARG A 57 -4.05 32.01 27.66
C ARG A 57 -2.85 31.72 28.55
N LEU A 58 -1.98 32.73 28.71
CA LEU A 58 -0.79 32.63 29.57
C LEU A 58 -1.14 32.48 31.06
N ASP A 59 -2.27 33.04 31.48
CA ASP A 59 -2.79 32.97 32.85
C ASP A 59 -3.44 31.62 33.20
N ASN A 60 -3.68 30.76 32.20
CA ASN A 60 -4.19 29.39 32.30
C ASN A 60 -5.21 29.15 33.45
N PRO A 61 -6.32 29.92 33.50
CA PRO A 61 -7.26 29.87 34.62
C PRO A 61 -8.05 28.56 34.64
N ALA A 62 -8.77 28.31 35.73
CA ALA A 62 -9.75 27.23 35.77
C ALA A 62 -10.90 27.48 34.77
N VAL A 63 -11.34 26.43 34.07
CA VAL A 63 -12.37 26.49 33.04
C VAL A 63 -13.78 26.41 33.65
N THR A 64 -14.72 27.14 33.07
CA THR A 64 -16.15 27.06 33.42
C THR A 64 -16.89 26.06 32.54
N TYR A 65 -18.05 25.58 33.01
CA TYR A 65 -18.93 24.71 32.24
C TYR A 65 -19.29 25.27 30.86
N ALA A 66 -19.68 26.54 30.77
CA ALA A 66 -20.01 27.18 29.49
C ALA A 66 -18.80 27.19 28.52
N GLN A 67 -17.59 27.45 29.03
CA GLN A 67 -16.37 27.46 28.21
C GLN A 67 -16.03 26.07 27.67
N PHE A 68 -16.00 25.04 28.53
CA PHE A 68 -15.64 23.69 28.08
C PHE A 68 -16.71 23.07 27.19
N MET A 69 -18.00 23.33 27.45
CA MET A 69 -19.08 22.94 26.52
C MET A 69 -18.89 23.56 25.13
N SER A 70 -18.39 24.81 25.03
CA SER A 70 -18.06 25.43 23.75
C SER A 70 -16.85 24.77 23.05
N MET A 71 -15.86 24.27 23.81
CA MET A 71 -14.73 23.52 23.25
C MET A 71 -15.20 22.16 22.70
N ILE A 72 -16.05 21.46 23.43
CA ILE A 72 -16.60 20.16 23.02
C ILE A 72 -17.64 20.30 21.89
N ASP A 73 -18.40 21.41 21.83
CA ASP A 73 -19.21 21.74 20.66
C ASP A 73 -18.34 21.81 19.39
N ARG A 74 -17.11 22.34 19.49
CA ARG A 74 -16.16 22.36 18.37
C ARG A 74 -15.62 20.97 18.05
N THR A 75 -15.35 20.12 19.04
CA THR A 75 -15.02 18.70 18.84
C THR A 75 -16.11 18.01 18.02
N VAL A 76 -17.37 18.17 18.41
CA VAL A 76 -18.50 17.52 17.74
C VAL A 76 -18.73 18.10 16.35
N GLU A 77 -18.61 19.41 16.16
CA GLU A 77 -18.73 20.05 14.84
C GLU A 77 -17.68 19.55 13.84
N LEU A 78 -16.44 19.38 14.29
CA LEU A 78 -15.34 18.91 13.44
C LEU A 78 -15.43 17.41 13.12
N ALA A 79 -15.84 16.59 14.09
CA ALA A 79 -15.97 15.14 13.92
C ALA A 79 -17.20 14.77 13.07
N ASP A 80 -18.38 15.25 13.44
CA ASP A 80 -19.61 15.08 12.67
C ASP A 80 -20.59 16.22 12.95
N LYS A 81 -20.59 17.21 12.05
CA LYS A 81 -21.48 18.37 12.09
C LYS A 81 -22.97 18.01 12.20
N SER A 82 -23.40 16.83 11.73
CA SER A 82 -24.79 16.38 11.87
C SER A 82 -25.19 16.11 13.33
N LYS A 83 -24.24 15.70 14.18
CA LYS A 83 -24.47 15.43 15.61
C LYS A 83 -24.55 16.69 16.46
N LEU A 84 -24.04 17.81 15.97
CA LEU A 84 -23.88 19.05 16.74
C LEU A 84 -25.21 19.58 17.32
N ALA A 85 -26.31 19.49 16.57
CA ALA A 85 -27.62 19.91 17.05
C ALA A 85 -28.12 19.02 18.21
N GLY A 86 -27.99 17.70 18.07
CA GLY A 86 -28.34 16.74 19.13
C GLY A 86 -27.46 16.90 20.38
N TRP A 87 -26.16 17.14 20.20
CA TRP A 87 -25.24 17.46 21.28
C TRP A 87 -25.63 18.76 22.01
N LYS A 88 -25.95 19.83 21.27
CA LYS A 88 -26.35 21.14 21.82
C LYS A 88 -27.67 21.10 22.59
N ALA A 89 -28.54 20.12 22.33
CA ALA A 89 -29.77 19.93 23.10
C ALA A 89 -29.53 19.37 24.52
N LYS A 90 -28.41 18.64 24.74
CA LYS A 90 -28.04 18.06 26.04
C LYS A 90 -27.50 19.12 27.02
N PHE A 91 -27.69 18.87 28.31
CA PHE A 91 -27.05 19.61 29.43
C PHE A 91 -27.22 21.13 29.41
N LYS A 92 -28.43 21.63 29.10
CA LYS A 92 -28.74 23.08 28.98
C LYS A 92 -28.21 23.93 30.14
N ASN A 93 -28.31 23.44 31.38
CA ASN A 93 -27.83 24.13 32.58
C ASN A 93 -26.30 24.24 32.67
N ALA A 94 -25.55 23.25 32.18
CA ALA A 94 -24.08 23.34 32.07
C ALA A 94 -23.69 24.41 31.05
N ARG A 95 -24.35 24.42 29.89
CA ARG A 95 -23.99 25.27 28.74
C ARG A 95 -24.03 26.77 29.03
N THR A 96 -24.81 27.21 30.01
CA THR A 96 -24.89 28.61 30.47
C THR A 96 -24.17 28.87 31.81
N SER A 97 -23.62 27.84 32.46
CA SER A 97 -23.04 27.94 33.80
C SER A 97 -21.63 28.52 33.78
N LYS A 98 -21.44 29.58 34.57
CA LYS A 98 -20.13 30.18 34.89
C LYS A 98 -19.45 29.52 36.10
N LYS A 99 -19.98 28.42 36.65
CA LYS A 99 -19.30 27.64 37.70
C LYS A 99 -18.00 27.09 37.11
N VAL A 100 -16.88 27.27 37.82
CA VAL A 100 -15.62 26.56 37.57
C VAL A 100 -15.84 25.06 37.78
N MET A 101 -15.26 24.22 36.93
CA MET A 101 -15.40 22.77 37.03
C MET A 101 -14.15 22.07 37.55
N THR A 102 -14.35 20.88 38.12
CA THR A 102 -13.26 19.92 38.39
C THR A 102 -12.93 19.09 37.15
N ARG A 103 -11.78 18.41 37.17
CA ARG A 103 -11.37 17.51 36.08
C ARG A 103 -12.36 16.35 35.90
N PHE A 104 -12.93 15.81 36.97
CA PHE A 104 -13.96 14.78 36.90
C PHE A 104 -15.25 15.25 36.23
N GLU A 105 -15.74 16.44 36.56
CA GLU A 105 -16.90 17.05 35.87
C GLU A 105 -16.63 17.20 34.36
N GLY A 106 -15.36 17.44 33.97
CA GLY A 106 -14.90 17.40 32.57
C GLY A 106 -14.90 16.00 31.94
N MET A 107 -14.44 14.97 32.65
CA MET A 107 -14.42 13.57 32.16
C MET A 107 -15.84 13.07 31.82
N MET A 108 -16.83 13.39 32.66
CA MET A 108 -18.24 13.06 32.43
C MET A 108 -18.79 13.70 31.13
N ILE A 109 -18.40 14.95 30.84
CA ILE A 109 -18.79 15.64 29.59
C ILE A 109 -18.14 14.97 28.37
N VAL A 110 -16.87 14.56 28.49
CA VAL A 110 -16.08 13.95 27.42
C VAL A 110 -16.61 12.56 27.02
N LEU A 111 -16.96 11.71 28.00
CA LEU A 111 -17.65 10.44 27.73
C LEU A 111 -18.99 10.67 27.03
N ASN A 112 -19.79 11.64 27.50
CA ASN A 112 -21.08 11.96 26.90
C ASN A 112 -20.97 12.52 25.48
N ALA A 113 -19.89 13.21 25.15
CA ALA A 113 -19.59 13.68 23.80
C ALA A 113 -19.21 12.51 22.88
N ALA A 114 -18.34 11.61 23.34
CA ALA A 114 -17.99 10.37 22.63
C ALA A 114 -19.23 9.51 22.31
N ASN A 115 -20.12 9.34 23.29
CA ASN A 115 -21.42 8.69 23.12
C ASN A 115 -22.36 9.38 22.13
N THR A 116 -22.21 10.70 21.95
CA THR A 116 -23.05 11.46 21.00
C THR A 116 -22.50 11.38 19.57
N LEU A 117 -21.18 11.22 19.42
CA LEU A 117 -20.53 10.93 18.13
C LEU A 117 -20.79 9.49 17.70
N GLY A 118 -20.60 8.53 18.60
CA GLY A 118 -20.68 7.10 18.29
C GLY A 118 -19.50 6.64 17.42
N GLY A 119 -19.72 5.60 16.61
CA GLY A 119 -18.65 5.03 15.79
C GLY A 119 -17.57 4.38 16.66
N ASP A 120 -16.31 4.75 16.45
CA ASP A 120 -15.17 4.32 17.25
C ASP A 120 -14.89 5.24 18.46
N TYR A 121 -15.46 6.45 18.52
CA TYR A 121 -15.21 7.41 19.59
C TYR A 121 -15.40 6.85 21.01
N PRO A 122 -16.49 6.14 21.36
CA PRO A 122 -16.69 5.64 22.72
C PRO A 122 -15.92 4.34 23.05
N GLU A 123 -15.09 3.80 22.15
CA GLU A 123 -14.27 2.62 22.44
C GLU A 123 -13.00 2.99 23.24
N PHE A 124 -12.35 2.02 23.88
CA PHE A 124 -10.95 2.18 24.33
C PHE A 124 -9.98 1.98 23.15
N ASN A 125 -8.84 2.66 23.17
CA ASN A 125 -7.72 2.42 22.23
C ASN A 125 -6.34 2.41 22.92
N ALA A 126 -6.30 2.37 24.27
CA ALA A 126 -5.08 2.24 25.07
C ALA A 126 -5.35 1.38 26.32
N ASN A 127 -4.28 0.77 26.87
CA ASN A 127 -4.37 -0.02 28.10
C ASN A 127 -4.60 0.92 29.30
N TRP A 128 -5.83 0.94 29.83
CA TRP A 128 -6.15 1.70 31.04
C TRP A 128 -5.81 0.94 32.33
N GLY A 129 -5.70 -0.40 32.31
CA GLY A 129 -5.51 -1.23 33.50
C GLY A 129 -4.29 -0.83 34.31
N GLU A 130 -3.13 -0.69 33.66
CA GLU A 130 -1.85 -0.29 34.30
C GLU A 130 -1.94 1.02 35.10
N ILE A 131 -2.68 2.01 34.59
CA ILE A 131 -2.85 3.31 35.27
C ILE A 131 -3.90 3.18 36.38
N ASN A 132 -5.00 2.47 36.13
CA ASN A 132 -6.06 2.22 37.11
C ASN A 132 -5.50 1.51 38.36
N ASP A 133 -4.77 0.42 38.16
CA ASP A 133 -4.27 -0.43 39.25
C ASP A 133 -3.18 0.28 40.06
N LYS A 134 -2.38 1.11 39.39
CA LYS A 134 -1.37 1.95 40.04
C LYS A 134 -1.99 3.04 40.92
N ILE A 135 -3.12 3.61 40.52
CA ILE A 135 -3.85 4.61 41.32
C ILE A 135 -4.61 3.93 42.46
N GLY A 136 -5.32 2.83 42.17
CA GLY A 136 -6.18 2.10 43.09
C GLY A 136 -7.43 2.87 43.54
N GLU A 137 -8.12 2.33 44.53
CA GLU A 137 -9.44 2.82 45.02
C GLU A 137 -9.45 4.25 45.56
N LYS A 138 -8.29 4.85 45.86
CA LYS A 138 -8.19 6.22 46.39
C LYS A 138 -8.78 7.29 45.46
N VAL A 139 -8.98 6.98 44.17
CA VAL A 139 -9.68 7.86 43.23
C VAL A 139 -11.10 8.19 43.71
N TRP A 140 -11.79 7.24 44.36
CA TRP A 140 -13.14 7.45 44.87
C TRP A 140 -13.15 8.42 46.07
N ASP A 141 -12.11 8.41 46.90
CA ASP A 141 -11.91 9.42 47.95
C ASP A 141 -11.64 10.81 47.37
N GLU A 142 -11.05 10.91 46.19
CA GLU A 142 -10.86 12.18 45.49
C GLU A 142 -12.19 12.66 44.88
N ILE A 143 -12.93 11.79 44.18
CA ILE A 143 -14.25 12.11 43.63
C ILE A 143 -15.26 12.47 44.73
N GLY A 144 -15.22 11.79 45.88
CA GLY A 144 -16.08 12.04 47.04
C GLY A 144 -15.88 13.41 47.71
N LYS A 145 -14.77 14.11 47.44
CA LYS A 145 -14.54 15.51 47.89
C LYS A 145 -15.26 16.54 47.02
N ILE A 146 -15.74 16.15 45.84
CA ILE A 146 -16.41 17.06 44.91
C ILE A 146 -17.84 17.29 45.39
N LYS A 147 -18.22 18.55 45.57
CA LYS A 147 -19.59 18.92 45.95
C LYS A 147 -20.53 18.88 44.73
N ASP A 148 -21.58 18.07 44.84
CA ASP A 148 -22.66 17.89 43.86
C ASP A 148 -22.15 17.61 42.42
N PRO A 149 -21.25 16.62 42.20
CA PRO A 149 -20.56 16.43 40.92
C PRO A 149 -21.53 16.13 39.77
N TYR A 150 -22.66 15.49 40.08
CA TYR A 150 -23.68 15.10 39.11
C TYR A 150 -24.76 16.16 38.87
N LYS A 151 -24.63 17.37 39.45
CA LYS A 151 -25.62 18.45 39.37
C LYS A 151 -25.98 18.87 37.94
N TYR A 152 -25.01 18.82 37.03
CA TYR A 152 -25.19 19.27 35.64
C TYR A 152 -25.12 18.13 34.62
N ILE A 153 -24.43 17.03 34.95
CA ILE A 153 -24.28 15.83 34.13
C ILE A 153 -24.67 14.66 35.05
N PRO A 154 -25.85 14.03 34.87
CA PRO A 154 -26.27 12.91 35.69
C PRO A 154 -25.32 11.71 35.58
N ASN A 155 -25.32 10.87 36.60
CA ASN A 155 -24.64 9.57 36.63
C ASN A 155 -25.71 8.48 36.63
N HIS A 156 -25.69 7.60 35.63
CA HIS A 156 -26.60 6.47 35.52
C HIS A 156 -25.86 5.18 35.91
N ALA A 157 -26.58 4.27 36.57
CA ALA A 157 -26.12 2.94 36.91
C ALA A 157 -27.23 1.93 36.54
N PRO A 158 -26.98 0.93 35.66
CA PRO A 158 -25.75 0.75 34.88
C PRO A 158 -25.52 1.85 33.82
N TYR A 159 -24.31 1.88 33.27
CA TYR A 159 -23.91 2.69 32.12
C TYR A 159 -24.80 2.41 30.92
N GLY A 160 -25.50 3.45 30.45
CA GLY A 160 -26.47 3.37 29.33
C GLY A 160 -25.95 3.93 28.00
N GLY A 161 -24.64 4.17 27.87
CA GLY A 161 -24.03 4.75 26.67
C GLY A 161 -23.76 3.72 25.57
N GLY A 162 -23.06 4.18 24.51
CA GLY A 162 -22.60 3.31 23.42
C GLY A 162 -21.13 2.90 23.58
N GLY A 163 -20.63 2.15 22.59
CA GLY A 163 -19.22 1.73 22.51
C GLY A 163 -18.92 0.44 23.25
N PHE A 164 -17.66 0.32 23.67
CA PHE A 164 -17.12 -0.78 24.50
C PHE A 164 -17.51 -2.19 24.02
N LYS A 165 -17.51 -2.42 22.70
CA LYS A 165 -18.06 -3.66 22.10
C LYS A 165 -17.35 -4.93 22.58
N ASN A 166 -16.05 -4.81 22.85
CA ASN A 166 -15.20 -5.90 23.30
C ASN A 166 -15.15 -6.01 24.84
N ASP A 167 -15.59 -4.97 25.55
CA ASP A 167 -15.46 -4.80 26.99
C ASP A 167 -16.84 -4.83 27.67
N LYS A 168 -17.55 -5.96 27.53
CA LYS A 168 -18.97 -6.06 27.97
C LYS A 168 -19.19 -5.77 29.46
N TYR A 169 -18.18 -6.00 30.31
CA TYR A 169 -18.20 -5.72 31.75
C TYR A 169 -18.34 -4.21 32.06
N ILE A 170 -18.05 -3.31 31.10
CA ILE A 170 -18.23 -1.86 31.24
C ILE A 170 -19.71 -1.50 31.50
N TYR A 171 -20.64 -2.29 30.98
CA TYR A 171 -22.08 -2.11 31.19
C TYR A 171 -22.55 -2.55 32.59
N GLU A 172 -21.67 -3.04 33.46
CA GLU A 172 -21.96 -3.32 34.88
C GLU A 172 -21.62 -2.12 35.79
N TRP A 173 -20.87 -1.13 35.27
CA TRP A 173 -20.46 0.06 36.01
C TRP A 173 -21.44 1.22 35.84
N ASP A 174 -21.23 2.32 36.57
CA ASP A 174 -21.94 3.58 36.38
C ASP A 174 -21.17 4.52 35.44
N ASP A 175 -21.83 5.58 34.94
CA ASP A 175 -21.19 6.57 34.05
C ASP A 175 -19.90 7.16 34.66
N CYS A 176 -19.84 7.31 35.99
CA CYS A 176 -18.66 7.74 36.76
C CYS A 176 -17.46 6.79 36.53
N GLY A 177 -17.65 5.49 36.79
CA GLY A 177 -16.62 4.47 36.65
C GLY A 177 -16.13 4.29 35.22
N VAL A 178 -17.02 4.49 34.24
CA VAL A 178 -16.66 4.51 32.81
C VAL A 178 -15.91 5.79 32.45
N ALA A 179 -16.40 6.97 32.86
CA ALA A 179 -15.81 8.27 32.50
C ALA A 179 -14.38 8.43 33.04
N TYR A 180 -14.14 7.96 34.27
CA TYR A 180 -12.81 7.93 34.87
C TYR A 180 -11.83 7.15 33.99
N ARG A 181 -12.13 5.88 33.66
CA ARG A 181 -11.23 5.02 32.87
C ARG A 181 -11.11 5.48 31.43
N TYR A 182 -12.20 5.95 30.82
CA TYR A 182 -12.20 6.53 29.47
C TYR A 182 -11.28 7.75 29.34
N ALA A 183 -11.03 8.50 30.43
CA ALA A 183 -10.10 9.62 30.44
C ALA A 183 -8.63 9.23 30.14
N PHE A 184 -8.25 7.96 30.32
CA PHE A 184 -6.89 7.45 30.06
C PHE A 184 -6.83 6.13 29.28
N GLY A 185 -7.94 5.42 29.09
CA GLY A 185 -8.09 4.30 28.15
C GLY A 185 -8.31 4.73 26.70
N ARG A 186 -8.39 6.04 26.44
CA ARG A 186 -8.37 6.59 25.09
C ARG A 186 -7.27 7.62 24.91
N VAL A 187 -6.58 7.55 23.78
CA VAL A 187 -5.47 8.42 23.36
C VAL A 187 -5.78 9.13 22.05
N SER A 188 -5.14 10.29 21.85
CA SER A 188 -5.07 10.99 20.56
C SER A 188 -4.17 10.24 19.58
N LEU A 189 -4.64 10.03 18.35
CA LEU A 189 -3.86 9.46 17.25
C LEU A 189 -2.86 10.47 16.67
N TYR A 190 -2.93 11.75 17.06
CA TYR A 190 -1.94 12.77 16.70
C TYR A 190 -0.71 12.75 17.62
N SER A 191 -0.91 12.57 18.93
CA SER A 191 0.14 12.76 19.94
C SER A 191 0.45 11.52 20.79
N GLY A 192 -0.33 10.45 20.67
CA GLY A 192 -0.25 9.24 21.50
C GLY A 192 -0.63 9.45 22.97
N LYS A 193 -1.03 10.66 23.36
CA LYS A 193 -1.35 11.00 24.76
C LYS A 193 -2.80 10.71 25.10
N THR A 194 -3.03 10.30 26.34
CA THR A 194 -4.35 10.10 26.95
C THR A 194 -5.20 11.37 26.89
N LEU A 195 -6.53 11.22 26.85
CA LEU A 195 -7.43 12.38 26.83
C LEU A 195 -7.09 13.36 27.97
N PHE A 196 -6.95 12.86 29.20
CA PHE A 196 -6.47 13.61 30.36
C PHE A 196 -5.07 13.15 30.78
N ASP A 197 -4.16 14.08 31.10
CA ASP A 197 -2.82 13.74 31.58
C ASP A 197 -2.84 13.19 33.02
N TYR A 198 -2.15 12.06 33.24
CA TYR A 198 -1.91 11.44 34.55
C TYR A 198 -0.77 12.14 35.31
N ASP A 199 -0.99 12.49 36.59
CA ASP A 199 0.04 13.07 37.45
C ASP A 199 0.90 11.95 38.05
N THR A 200 2.04 11.67 37.43
CA THR A 200 2.99 10.62 37.83
C THR A 200 3.61 10.86 39.20
N ALA A 201 3.79 12.11 39.60
CA ALA A 201 4.43 12.49 40.86
C ALA A 201 3.51 12.30 42.07
N LYS A 202 2.20 12.54 41.89
CA LYS A 202 1.17 12.33 42.93
C LYS A 202 0.42 11.01 42.77
N ASN A 203 0.63 10.29 41.67
CA ASN A 203 -0.07 9.07 41.30
C ASN A 203 -1.60 9.28 41.30
N THR A 204 -2.11 10.20 40.48
CA THR A 204 -3.56 10.48 40.39
C THR A 204 -3.95 11.13 39.05
N MET A 205 -5.20 10.97 38.62
CA MET A 205 -5.80 11.73 37.51
C MET A 205 -6.25 13.16 37.92
N ARG A 206 -6.09 13.52 39.20
CA ARG A 206 -6.50 14.80 39.83
C ARG A 206 -8.00 15.11 39.69
N PRO A 207 -8.94 14.16 39.89
CA PRO A 207 -10.36 14.34 39.59
C PRO A 207 -11.01 15.48 40.39
N ASP A 208 -10.55 15.72 41.62
CA ASP A 208 -11.04 16.74 42.55
C ASP A 208 -10.51 18.15 42.29
N LYS A 209 -9.48 18.31 41.44
CA LYS A 209 -8.85 19.60 41.17
C LYS A 209 -9.57 20.36 40.07
N ASN A 210 -9.50 21.69 40.16
CA ASN A 210 -9.92 22.60 39.10
C ASN A 210 -9.33 22.17 37.75
N PHE A 211 -10.19 22.05 36.73
CA PHE A 211 -9.76 21.76 35.38
C PHE A 211 -9.26 23.05 34.72
N LEU A 212 -8.01 23.06 34.24
CA LEU A 212 -7.40 24.28 33.71
C LEU A 212 -7.73 24.49 32.24
N TYR A 213 -7.81 25.75 31.80
CA TYR A 213 -8.23 26.13 30.46
C TYR A 213 -7.37 25.50 29.35
N THR A 214 -6.05 25.37 29.56
CA THR A 214 -5.15 24.68 28.61
C THR A 214 -5.36 23.16 28.63
N GLU A 215 -5.59 22.56 29.80
CA GLU A 215 -5.93 21.13 29.89
C GLU A 215 -7.25 20.85 29.15
N ALA A 216 -8.24 21.74 29.27
CA ALA A 216 -9.54 21.65 28.61
C ALA A 216 -9.44 21.76 27.07
N LEU A 217 -8.60 22.67 26.56
CA LEU A 217 -8.29 22.75 25.13
C LEU A 217 -7.66 21.46 24.61
N LEU A 218 -6.69 20.91 25.34
CA LEU A 218 -6.00 19.68 24.95
C LEU A 218 -6.94 18.48 25.01
N VAL A 219 -7.78 18.36 26.03
CA VAL A 219 -8.80 17.29 26.14
C VAL A 219 -9.79 17.35 24.97
N ALA A 220 -10.30 18.53 24.61
CA ALA A 220 -11.23 18.69 23.48
C ALA A 220 -10.59 18.36 22.12
N LEU A 221 -9.33 18.76 21.92
CA LEU A 221 -8.53 18.39 20.76
C LEU A 221 -8.27 16.87 20.73
N ARG A 222 -7.79 16.29 21.84
CA ARG A 222 -7.43 14.87 21.92
C ARG A 222 -8.64 13.98 21.73
N LEU A 223 -9.84 14.40 22.19
CA LEU A 223 -11.07 13.70 21.85
C LEU A 223 -11.30 13.74 20.33
N TYR A 224 -11.23 14.90 19.67
CA TYR A 224 -11.35 14.99 18.21
C TYR A 224 -10.34 14.08 17.48
N ASP A 225 -9.05 14.24 17.80
CA ASP A 225 -7.92 13.49 17.23
C ASP A 225 -7.85 12.02 17.68
N SER A 226 -8.78 11.51 18.50
CA SER A 226 -8.76 10.12 18.94
C SER A 226 -9.45 9.14 18.00
N SER A 227 -10.09 9.61 16.93
CA SER A 227 -10.76 8.76 15.92
C SER A 227 -10.05 8.79 14.58
N GLU A 228 -10.05 7.65 13.91
CA GLU A 228 -9.60 7.50 12.52
C GLU A 228 -10.32 8.48 11.58
N SER A 229 -11.59 8.79 11.86
CA SER A 229 -12.41 9.71 11.06
C SER A 229 -11.90 11.15 11.03
N ALA A 230 -11.06 11.56 11.99
CA ALA A 230 -10.43 12.88 12.02
C ALA A 230 -9.25 13.02 11.02
N PHE A 231 -8.81 11.91 10.42
CA PHE A 231 -7.65 11.83 9.54
C PHE A 231 -7.94 11.12 8.20
N PRO A 232 -8.97 11.55 7.44
CA PRO A 232 -9.29 10.92 6.16
C PRO A 232 -8.12 11.10 5.19
N VAL A 233 -7.67 10.01 4.56
CA VAL A 233 -6.63 10.06 3.54
C VAL A 233 -7.15 10.84 2.33
N THR A 234 -6.48 11.93 1.99
CA THR A 234 -6.88 12.81 0.88
C THR A 234 -5.71 13.09 -0.06
N GLU A 235 -6.00 13.19 -1.36
CA GLU A 235 -5.00 13.46 -2.39
C GLU A 235 -4.31 14.81 -2.11
N ARG A 236 -3.00 14.79 -1.91
CA ARG A 236 -2.22 16.02 -1.74
C ARG A 236 -2.04 16.72 -3.09
N PRO A 237 -2.43 18.01 -3.23
CA PRO A 237 -2.15 18.82 -4.42
C PRO A 237 -0.66 18.82 -4.77
N LYS A 238 -0.35 18.71 -6.07
CA LYS A 238 1.03 18.71 -6.59
C LYS A 238 1.61 20.12 -6.59
N ASN A 239 2.87 20.26 -6.16
CA ASN A 239 3.64 21.51 -6.22
C ASN A 239 4.81 21.41 -7.24
N ALA A 240 5.71 22.38 -7.27
CA ALA A 240 6.85 22.38 -8.19
C ALA A 240 7.84 21.21 -7.96
N ASP A 241 8.01 20.76 -6.71
CA ASP A 241 8.83 19.59 -6.40
C ASP A 241 8.19 18.29 -6.86
N ASP A 242 6.85 18.16 -6.76
CA ASP A 242 6.13 17.03 -7.35
C ASP A 242 6.38 16.93 -8.86
N ILE A 243 6.26 18.05 -9.58
CA ILE A 243 6.48 18.12 -11.03
C ILE A 243 7.93 17.70 -11.35
N ALA A 244 8.92 18.28 -10.65
CA ALA A 244 10.32 17.93 -10.85
C ALA A 244 10.68 16.47 -10.51
N ILE A 245 9.93 15.83 -9.61
CA ILE A 245 10.05 14.38 -9.32
C ILE A 245 9.46 13.56 -10.48
N LEU A 246 8.26 13.92 -10.94
CA LEU A 246 7.56 13.19 -12.01
C LEU A 246 8.30 13.31 -13.35
N ASP A 247 8.84 14.48 -13.67
CA ASP A 247 9.67 14.70 -14.87
C ASP A 247 10.95 13.83 -14.85
N LYS A 248 11.55 13.65 -13.67
CA LYS A 248 12.72 12.77 -13.49
C LYS A 248 12.37 11.29 -13.58
N ALA A 249 11.23 10.88 -13.02
CA ALA A 249 10.70 9.53 -13.16
C ALA A 249 10.46 9.21 -14.64
N GLU A 250 9.78 10.10 -15.38
CA GLU A 250 9.53 9.92 -16.80
C GLU A 250 10.82 9.93 -17.62
N LYS A 251 11.77 10.83 -17.34
CA LYS A 251 13.09 10.79 -17.98
C LYS A 251 13.81 9.48 -17.73
N ARG A 252 13.75 8.92 -16.51
CA ARG A 252 14.33 7.61 -16.18
C ARG A 252 13.66 6.49 -16.98
N LYS A 253 12.32 6.50 -17.08
CA LYS A 253 11.54 5.56 -17.91
C LYS A 253 12.03 5.53 -19.35
N GLN A 254 12.16 6.69 -19.97
CA GLN A 254 12.61 6.83 -21.35
C GLN A 254 14.07 6.35 -21.53
N VAL A 255 14.98 6.75 -20.63
CA VAL A 255 16.40 6.31 -20.64
C VAL A 255 16.51 4.79 -20.51
N ILE A 256 15.67 4.15 -19.70
CA ILE A 256 15.65 2.69 -19.55
C ILE A 256 15.10 2.05 -20.83
N ARG A 257 13.96 2.51 -21.34
CA ARG A 257 13.35 1.98 -22.58
C ARG A 257 14.30 2.05 -23.78
N SER A 258 14.93 3.22 -23.98
CA SER A 258 15.87 3.45 -25.09
C SER A 258 17.33 3.07 -24.78
N SER A 259 17.61 2.33 -23.71
CA SER A 259 18.99 2.00 -23.31
C SER A 259 19.69 1.18 -24.39
N PRO A 260 20.90 1.54 -24.86
CA PRO A 260 21.66 0.73 -25.81
C PRO A 260 22.21 -0.53 -25.14
N THR A 261 22.53 -1.55 -25.92
CA THR A 261 23.24 -2.73 -25.43
C THR A 261 24.71 -2.40 -25.24
N THR A 262 25.19 -2.42 -24.00
CA THR A 262 26.60 -2.13 -23.65
C THR A 262 27.32 -3.28 -22.96
N VAL A 263 26.64 -4.41 -22.74
CA VAL A 263 27.26 -5.61 -22.15
C VAL A 263 28.26 -6.24 -23.13
N THR A 264 29.41 -6.62 -22.59
CA THR A 264 30.42 -7.40 -23.30
C THR A 264 30.39 -8.85 -22.79
N VAL A 265 30.76 -9.78 -23.67
CA VAL A 265 30.85 -11.21 -23.37
C VAL A 265 32.25 -11.69 -23.71
N THR A 266 32.74 -12.72 -23.03
CA THR A 266 34.10 -13.25 -23.19
C THR A 266 34.19 -14.37 -24.22
N GLY A 267 33.06 -15.04 -24.49
CA GLY A 267 32.92 -16.11 -25.46
C GLY A 267 32.22 -15.67 -26.76
N ALA A 268 31.52 -16.61 -27.38
CA ALA A 268 30.79 -16.42 -28.64
C ALA A 268 29.54 -15.55 -28.44
N LYS A 269 29.05 -14.99 -29.55
CA LYS A 269 27.75 -14.31 -29.63
C LYS A 269 26.81 -15.10 -30.53
N TYR A 270 25.68 -15.51 -29.98
CA TYR A 270 24.57 -16.10 -30.71
C TYR A 270 23.46 -15.07 -30.91
N TYR A 271 22.82 -15.07 -32.07
CA TYR A 271 21.80 -14.09 -32.47
C TYR A 271 20.46 -14.78 -32.72
N VAL A 272 19.36 -14.13 -32.32
CA VAL A 272 17.99 -14.67 -32.43
C VAL A 272 17.04 -13.59 -32.99
N SER A 273 16.34 -13.88 -34.07
CA SER A 273 15.38 -12.99 -34.76
C SER A 273 14.12 -13.76 -35.10
N ASN A 274 12.94 -13.14 -35.03
CA ASN A 274 11.71 -13.77 -35.55
C ASN A 274 11.75 -14.07 -37.06
N SER A 275 12.72 -13.53 -37.80
CA SER A 275 12.97 -13.78 -39.22
C SER A 275 14.12 -14.78 -39.50
N GLY A 276 14.73 -15.34 -38.45
CA GLY A 276 15.83 -16.31 -38.55
C GLY A 276 15.39 -17.73 -38.94
N ASP A 277 16.34 -18.66 -38.82
CA ASP A 277 16.14 -20.10 -39.05
C ASP A 277 16.92 -20.89 -37.97
N ASP A 278 16.26 -21.83 -37.30
CA ASP A 278 16.88 -22.67 -36.26
C ASP A 278 17.90 -23.69 -36.82
N ASN A 279 18.01 -23.81 -38.14
CA ASN A 279 19.09 -24.54 -38.80
C ASN A 279 20.39 -23.71 -38.94
N ASN A 280 20.36 -22.40 -38.68
CA ASN A 280 21.56 -21.56 -38.67
C ASN A 280 22.51 -21.90 -37.51
N ASP A 281 23.80 -21.55 -37.68
CA ASP A 281 24.78 -21.60 -36.60
C ASP A 281 24.49 -20.57 -35.49
N GLY A 282 23.75 -19.50 -35.80
CA GLY A 282 23.42 -18.42 -34.87
C GLY A 282 24.57 -17.42 -34.67
N LEU A 283 25.72 -17.58 -35.33
CA LEU A 283 26.96 -16.86 -35.00
C LEU A 283 27.09 -15.47 -35.66
N SER A 284 26.13 -15.07 -36.51
CA SER A 284 26.04 -13.71 -37.06
C SER A 284 24.60 -13.17 -37.07
N PRO A 285 24.42 -11.83 -37.07
CA PRO A 285 23.12 -11.19 -37.24
C PRO A 285 22.40 -11.56 -38.54
N ASP A 286 23.15 -11.96 -39.59
CA ASP A 286 22.63 -12.37 -40.90
C ASP A 286 22.19 -13.85 -40.93
N LYS A 287 22.60 -14.64 -39.93
CA LYS A 287 22.21 -16.03 -39.73
C LYS A 287 21.74 -16.31 -38.30
N PRO A 288 20.71 -15.61 -37.81
CA PRO A 288 20.20 -15.80 -36.47
C PRO A 288 19.34 -17.07 -36.38
N TRP A 289 19.21 -17.61 -35.18
CA TRP A 289 18.15 -18.57 -34.84
C TRP A 289 16.77 -17.88 -34.85
N ALA A 290 15.70 -18.67 -34.88
CA ALA A 290 14.33 -18.18 -34.89
C ALA A 290 13.67 -18.19 -33.50
N THR A 291 13.84 -19.27 -32.75
CA THR A 291 12.97 -19.61 -31.61
C THR A 291 13.65 -19.55 -30.24
N LEU A 292 12.84 -19.55 -29.17
CA LEU A 292 13.34 -19.70 -27.79
C LEU A 292 13.72 -21.16 -27.49
N GLU A 293 13.01 -22.09 -28.12
CA GLU A 293 13.23 -23.53 -28.09
C GLU A 293 14.65 -23.88 -28.57
N LYS A 294 15.15 -23.19 -29.60
CA LYS A 294 16.53 -23.33 -30.08
C LYS A 294 17.58 -22.90 -29.05
N ILE A 295 17.29 -21.88 -28.24
CA ILE A 295 18.17 -21.48 -27.11
C ILE A 295 18.25 -22.61 -26.09
N ARG A 296 17.11 -23.19 -25.69
CA ARG A 296 17.06 -24.32 -24.74
C ARG A 296 17.84 -25.52 -25.29
N TRP A 297 17.58 -25.90 -26.54
CA TRP A 297 18.31 -26.97 -27.24
C TRP A 297 19.83 -26.72 -27.25
N ALA A 298 20.27 -25.49 -27.53
CA ALA A 298 21.69 -25.14 -27.59
C ALA A 298 22.38 -25.16 -26.20
N LEU A 299 21.63 -24.90 -25.11
CA LEU A 299 22.09 -25.10 -23.74
C LEU A 299 22.18 -26.59 -23.38
N ASP A 300 21.15 -27.38 -23.71
CA ASP A 300 21.10 -28.84 -23.44
C ASP A 300 22.20 -29.62 -24.18
N ASN A 301 22.60 -29.16 -25.37
CA ASN A 301 23.61 -29.79 -26.20
C ASN A 301 25.01 -29.15 -26.05
N HIS A 302 25.22 -28.31 -25.03
CA HIS A 302 26.50 -27.64 -24.72
C HIS A 302 27.13 -26.85 -25.91
N VAL A 303 26.28 -26.34 -26.82
CA VAL A 303 26.69 -25.45 -27.91
C VAL A 303 27.06 -24.07 -27.32
N ILE A 304 26.20 -23.58 -26.42
CA ILE A 304 26.45 -22.41 -25.58
C ILE A 304 27.33 -22.81 -24.39
N LYS A 305 28.30 -21.96 -24.07
CA LYS A 305 29.32 -22.18 -23.03
C LYS A 305 29.36 -21.02 -22.04
N ASN A 306 30.06 -21.24 -20.91
CA ASN A 306 30.33 -20.20 -19.93
C ASN A 306 31.05 -19.00 -20.60
N GLY A 307 30.52 -17.79 -20.39
CA GLY A 307 31.04 -16.56 -20.97
C GLY A 307 30.47 -16.19 -22.35
N ASP A 308 29.66 -17.04 -22.97
CA ASP A 308 28.95 -16.72 -24.23
C ASP A 308 27.78 -15.76 -23.99
N GLY A 309 27.29 -15.14 -25.07
CA GLY A 309 26.11 -14.29 -25.07
C GLY A 309 25.06 -14.70 -26.11
N ILE A 310 23.79 -14.54 -25.76
CA ILE A 310 22.62 -14.69 -26.63
C ILE A 310 21.97 -13.32 -26.80
N PHE A 311 21.85 -12.85 -28.03
CA PHE A 311 21.36 -11.53 -28.37
C PHE A 311 20.07 -11.66 -29.18
N LEU A 312 18.96 -11.16 -28.65
CA LEU A 312 17.66 -11.14 -29.32
C LEU A 312 17.47 -9.85 -30.12
N GLU A 313 16.85 -9.94 -31.28
CA GLU A 313 16.62 -8.80 -32.17
C GLU A 313 15.62 -7.80 -31.56
N ARG A 314 16.00 -6.52 -31.58
CA ARG A 314 15.10 -5.41 -31.23
C ARG A 314 13.87 -5.35 -32.13
N GLY A 315 12.75 -4.91 -31.56
CA GLY A 315 11.44 -4.98 -32.19
C GLY A 315 10.81 -6.38 -32.19
N GLY A 316 11.60 -7.45 -32.01
CA GLY A 316 11.11 -8.83 -31.94
C GLY A 316 10.08 -9.08 -30.83
N LEU A 317 9.25 -10.10 -31.04
CA LEU A 317 8.26 -10.60 -30.10
C LEU A 317 8.26 -12.13 -30.11
N TRP A 318 8.63 -12.72 -28.97
CA TRP A 318 8.51 -14.14 -28.69
C TRP A 318 7.44 -14.37 -27.61
N ARG A 319 6.85 -15.56 -27.61
CA ARG A 319 5.87 -15.99 -26.60
C ARG A 319 6.37 -17.29 -25.98
N GLY A 320 6.43 -17.36 -24.65
CA GLY A 320 7.05 -18.47 -23.94
C GLY A 320 7.99 -18.03 -22.83
N SER A 321 9.12 -18.73 -22.66
CA SER A 321 10.08 -18.48 -21.58
C SER A 321 11.49 -18.93 -21.94
N ILE A 322 12.49 -18.38 -21.27
CA ILE A 322 13.89 -18.80 -21.35
C ILE A 322 14.30 -19.41 -20.01
N SER A 323 14.66 -20.69 -20.02
CA SER A 323 15.27 -21.34 -18.86
C SER A 323 16.79 -21.29 -18.98
N CYS A 324 17.44 -20.55 -18.09
CA CYS A 324 18.89 -20.32 -18.05
C CYS A 324 19.66 -21.44 -17.32
N TRP A 325 19.01 -22.56 -16.99
CA TRP A 325 19.66 -23.73 -16.38
C TRP A 325 20.60 -24.47 -17.34
N GLY A 326 21.58 -25.18 -16.78
CA GLY A 326 22.53 -26.05 -17.50
C GLY A 326 23.90 -25.42 -17.73
N ILE A 327 23.96 -24.11 -18.07
CA ILE A 327 25.21 -23.40 -18.32
C ILE A 327 25.24 -22.09 -17.53
N ASP A 328 26.11 -22.02 -16.52
CA ASP A 328 26.37 -20.79 -15.77
C ASP A 328 27.17 -19.78 -16.60
N GLY A 329 27.04 -18.48 -16.28
CA GLY A 329 27.87 -17.42 -16.86
C GLY A 329 27.50 -16.96 -18.28
N VAL A 330 26.28 -17.28 -18.72
CA VAL A 330 25.73 -16.82 -20.02
C VAL A 330 25.11 -15.42 -19.88
N THR A 331 25.28 -14.57 -20.89
CA THR A 331 24.62 -13.26 -20.98
C THR A 331 23.45 -13.29 -21.97
N TYR A 332 22.30 -12.77 -21.58
CA TYR A 332 21.12 -12.60 -22.45
C TYR A 332 20.92 -11.11 -22.67
N SER A 333 20.95 -10.64 -23.92
CA SER A 333 20.80 -9.22 -24.25
C SER A 333 20.13 -8.99 -25.60
N ALA A 334 20.20 -7.77 -26.14
CA ALA A 334 19.56 -7.34 -27.38
C ALA A 334 20.56 -6.90 -28.45
N TYR A 335 20.23 -7.04 -29.74
CA TYR A 335 20.97 -6.45 -30.86
C TYR A 335 20.04 -5.72 -31.85
N GLY A 336 20.63 -4.98 -32.80
CA GLY A 336 19.89 -4.18 -33.78
C GLY A 336 19.46 -2.82 -33.23
N GLU A 337 18.36 -2.28 -33.78
CA GLU A 337 17.81 -0.97 -33.44
C GLU A 337 16.30 -1.04 -33.11
N GLY A 338 15.78 -0.04 -32.38
CA GLY A 338 14.36 0.04 -32.01
C GLY A 338 14.03 -0.46 -30.61
N GLU A 339 12.77 -0.82 -30.38
CA GLU A 339 12.25 -1.29 -29.10
C GLU A 339 12.99 -2.53 -28.57
N LYS A 340 13.00 -2.73 -27.26
CA LYS A 340 13.60 -3.94 -26.66
C LYS A 340 12.96 -5.22 -27.24
N PRO A 341 13.72 -6.33 -27.40
CA PRO A 341 13.12 -7.64 -27.67
C PRO A 341 12.09 -7.96 -26.59
N ARG A 342 10.91 -8.44 -26.99
CA ARG A 342 9.79 -8.72 -26.09
C ARG A 342 9.58 -10.22 -25.93
N ILE A 343 9.48 -10.68 -24.69
CA ILE A 343 9.09 -12.06 -24.37
C ILE A 343 7.82 -12.01 -23.52
N TYR A 344 6.70 -12.49 -24.10
CA TYR A 344 5.40 -12.47 -23.44
C TYR A 344 5.01 -13.85 -22.91
N GLY A 345 4.52 -13.90 -21.66
CA GLY A 345 3.88 -15.11 -21.10
C GLY A 345 2.48 -15.37 -21.70
N SER A 346 1.86 -14.33 -22.27
CA SER A 346 0.58 -14.43 -22.98
C SER A 346 0.72 -15.36 -24.20
N PRO A 347 -0.11 -16.41 -24.33
CA PRO A 347 0.05 -17.42 -25.39
C PRO A 347 -0.28 -16.86 -26.78
N GLU A 348 -1.14 -15.84 -26.86
CA GLU A 348 -1.52 -15.15 -28.09
C GLU A 348 -2.21 -13.81 -27.79
N SER A 349 -2.27 -12.91 -28.77
CA SER A 349 -3.14 -11.74 -28.67
C SER A 349 -4.60 -12.16 -28.85
N GLY A 350 -5.46 -11.82 -27.89
CA GLY A 350 -6.91 -12.03 -27.94
C GLY A 350 -7.67 -11.07 -28.87
N ALA A 351 -6.99 -10.16 -29.57
CA ALA A 351 -7.63 -9.27 -30.53
C ALA A 351 -8.18 -10.02 -31.76
N GLY A 352 -9.21 -9.45 -32.40
CA GLY A 352 -9.95 -10.04 -33.51
C GLY A 352 -11.32 -10.57 -33.09
N ALA A 353 -12.39 -10.07 -33.73
CA ALA A 353 -13.77 -10.38 -33.36
C ALA A 353 -14.10 -11.88 -33.37
N ALA A 354 -13.53 -12.64 -34.31
CA ALA A 354 -13.74 -14.08 -34.45
C ALA A 354 -13.19 -14.91 -33.27
N LYS A 355 -12.32 -14.33 -32.43
CA LYS A 355 -11.79 -14.99 -31.23
C LYS A 355 -12.74 -14.97 -30.03
N TRP A 356 -13.90 -14.31 -30.15
CA TRP A 356 -14.85 -14.13 -29.05
C TRP A 356 -16.27 -14.44 -29.48
N SER A 357 -16.94 -15.31 -28.72
CA SER A 357 -18.35 -15.66 -28.90
C SER A 357 -19.18 -15.05 -27.77
N LEU A 358 -20.38 -14.55 -28.07
CA LEU A 358 -21.30 -14.08 -27.04
C LEU A 358 -21.84 -15.28 -26.27
N TRP A 359 -21.55 -15.34 -24.96
CA TRP A 359 -21.92 -16.47 -24.10
C TRP A 359 -23.18 -16.18 -23.27
N TYR A 360 -23.37 -14.93 -22.85
CA TYR A 360 -24.54 -14.50 -22.09
C TYR A 360 -24.89 -13.05 -22.39
N GLU A 361 -26.18 -12.77 -22.58
CA GLU A 361 -26.72 -11.41 -22.68
C GLU A 361 -28.03 -11.29 -21.89
N LYS A 362 -28.10 -10.33 -20.97
CA LYS A 362 -29.33 -9.98 -20.24
C LYS A 362 -29.22 -8.59 -19.63
N ASN A 363 -30.27 -7.77 -19.73
CA ASN A 363 -30.34 -6.45 -19.09
C ASN A 363 -29.11 -5.54 -19.36
N GLY A 364 -28.55 -5.61 -20.58
CA GLY A 364 -27.35 -4.85 -20.98
C GLY A 364 -26.01 -5.47 -20.56
N ILE A 365 -26.00 -6.48 -19.68
CA ILE A 365 -24.80 -7.27 -19.36
C ILE A 365 -24.46 -8.15 -20.56
N LYS A 366 -23.20 -8.11 -21.04
CA LYS A 366 -22.72 -8.99 -22.11
C LYS A 366 -21.43 -9.69 -21.70
N ILE A 367 -21.44 -11.02 -21.70
CA ILE A 367 -20.28 -11.85 -21.36
C ILE A 367 -19.86 -12.63 -22.60
N TRP A 368 -18.58 -12.56 -22.91
CA TRP A 368 -17.95 -13.15 -24.09
C TRP A 368 -17.04 -14.30 -23.66
N LYS A 369 -17.14 -15.45 -24.32
CA LYS A 369 -16.20 -16.56 -24.15
C LYS A 369 -15.09 -16.45 -25.20
N PHE A 370 -13.84 -16.53 -24.77
CA PHE A 370 -12.69 -16.66 -25.67
C PHE A 370 -12.75 -18.02 -26.39
N TYR A 371 -12.32 -18.06 -27.66
CA TYR A 371 -12.51 -19.23 -28.53
C TYR A 371 -11.68 -20.46 -28.12
N LYS A 372 -10.64 -20.25 -27.32
CA LYS A 372 -9.64 -21.25 -26.93
C LYS A 372 -9.50 -21.26 -25.41
N ASP A 373 -9.24 -22.44 -24.86
CA ASP A 373 -8.87 -22.59 -23.45
C ASP A 373 -7.38 -22.21 -23.27
N ILE A 374 -7.04 -21.55 -22.16
CA ILE A 374 -5.67 -21.14 -21.80
C ILE A 374 -5.39 -21.45 -20.33
N SER A 375 -4.12 -21.59 -19.96
CA SER A 375 -3.68 -21.78 -18.56
C SER A 375 -4.19 -20.66 -17.62
N ASP A 376 -4.09 -20.88 -16.31
CA ASP A 376 -4.56 -19.93 -15.29
C ASP A 376 -4.10 -18.48 -15.57
N CYS A 377 -5.07 -17.57 -15.61
CA CYS A 377 -4.87 -16.20 -16.07
C CYS A 377 -5.18 -15.18 -14.97
N GLY A 378 -4.17 -14.41 -14.54
CA GLY A 378 -4.30 -13.43 -13.45
C GLY A 378 -4.95 -12.10 -13.84
N GLY A 379 -4.82 -11.69 -15.10
CA GLY A 379 -5.33 -10.42 -15.61
C GLY A 379 -5.40 -10.39 -17.14
N ILE A 380 -6.26 -9.54 -17.69
CA ILE A 380 -6.37 -9.31 -19.14
C ILE A 380 -6.08 -7.83 -19.40
N VAL A 381 -5.15 -7.54 -20.31
CA VAL A 381 -4.65 -6.20 -20.58
C VAL A 381 -5.01 -5.78 -22.00
N PHE A 382 -5.54 -4.58 -22.17
CA PHE A 382 -6.05 -4.06 -23.44
C PHE A 382 -5.28 -2.83 -23.92
N ASN A 383 -5.07 -2.74 -25.24
CA ASN A 383 -4.45 -1.58 -25.91
C ASN A 383 -3.15 -1.14 -25.23
N ASP A 384 -2.26 -2.09 -24.98
CA ASP A 384 -0.90 -1.89 -24.45
C ASP A 384 -0.90 -1.22 -23.06
N GLY A 385 -1.81 -1.66 -22.19
CA GLY A 385 -1.94 -1.20 -20.79
C GLY A 385 -2.85 0.01 -20.56
N LYS A 386 -3.54 0.51 -21.60
CA LYS A 386 -4.48 1.66 -21.47
C LYS A 386 -5.74 1.33 -20.69
N SER A 387 -6.12 0.05 -20.63
CA SER A 387 -7.18 -0.48 -19.77
C SER A 387 -6.95 -1.96 -19.51
N TYR A 388 -7.57 -2.51 -18.47
CA TYR A 388 -7.44 -3.91 -18.08
C TYR A 388 -8.78 -4.45 -17.57
N ALA A 389 -8.93 -5.77 -17.54
CA ALA A 389 -10.03 -6.44 -16.83
C ALA A 389 -9.55 -7.01 -15.50
N THR A 390 -10.41 -6.98 -14.49
CA THR A 390 -10.12 -7.52 -13.15
C THR A 390 -10.68 -8.94 -13.01
N ARG A 391 -9.89 -9.85 -12.41
CA ARG A 391 -10.31 -11.24 -12.19
C ARG A 391 -11.34 -11.31 -11.07
N VAL A 392 -12.35 -12.15 -11.25
CA VAL A 392 -13.20 -12.67 -10.18
C VAL A 392 -12.82 -14.12 -9.93
N PHE A 393 -12.60 -14.49 -8.68
CA PHE A 393 -12.22 -15.84 -8.27
C PHE A 393 -13.44 -16.64 -7.81
N SER A 394 -13.30 -17.97 -7.84
CA SER A 394 -14.23 -18.91 -7.24
C SER A 394 -13.46 -19.89 -6.35
N TYR A 395 -13.98 -20.20 -5.17
CA TYR A 395 -13.38 -21.20 -4.30
C TYR A 395 -13.84 -22.62 -4.70
N TRP A 396 -12.93 -23.59 -4.75
CA TRP A 396 -13.25 -24.99 -5.04
C TRP A 396 -13.19 -25.83 -3.77
N ASN A 397 -14.33 -26.43 -3.37
CA ASN A 397 -14.44 -27.25 -2.16
C ASN A 397 -14.27 -28.76 -2.40
N GLY A 398 -13.64 -29.16 -3.51
CA GLY A 398 -13.52 -30.57 -3.92
C GLY A 398 -14.77 -31.14 -4.60
N LYS A 399 -15.88 -30.39 -4.70
CA LYS A 399 -17.12 -30.83 -5.35
C LYS A 399 -17.71 -29.82 -6.33
N GLN A 400 -17.63 -28.52 -6.02
CA GLN A 400 -18.13 -27.44 -6.87
C GLN A 400 -17.40 -26.12 -6.63
N ALA A 401 -17.48 -25.23 -7.62
CA ALA A 401 -17.06 -23.83 -7.49
C ALA A 401 -18.10 -23.04 -6.68
N LEU A 402 -17.62 -22.22 -5.75
CA LEU A 402 -18.37 -21.41 -4.80
C LEU A 402 -17.99 -19.93 -4.91
N SER A 403 -18.88 -19.05 -4.47
CA SER A 403 -18.60 -17.61 -4.40
C SER A 403 -17.53 -17.30 -3.36
N CYS A 404 -16.56 -16.45 -3.71
CA CYS A 404 -15.64 -15.86 -2.73
C CYS A 404 -16.27 -14.71 -1.92
N LYS A 405 -17.53 -14.33 -2.20
CA LYS A 405 -18.31 -13.38 -1.39
C LYS A 405 -19.18 -14.09 -0.35
N ASP A 406 -19.56 -15.34 -0.63
CA ASP A 406 -20.26 -16.25 0.27
C ASP A 406 -19.93 -17.71 -0.09
N TYR A 407 -19.05 -18.33 0.69
CA TYR A 407 -18.59 -19.71 0.48
C TYR A 407 -19.69 -20.78 0.65
N LYS A 408 -20.94 -20.41 0.93
CA LYS A 408 -22.09 -21.33 0.94
C LYS A 408 -22.84 -21.34 -0.39
N THR A 409 -22.64 -20.33 -1.24
CA THR A 409 -23.37 -20.14 -2.50
C THR A 409 -22.55 -20.66 -3.70
N LYS A 410 -23.19 -21.42 -4.58
CA LYS A 410 -22.58 -21.92 -5.84
C LYS A 410 -22.20 -20.76 -6.76
N PHE A 411 -20.98 -20.79 -7.30
CA PHE A 411 -20.49 -19.76 -8.20
C PHE A 411 -21.34 -19.68 -9.48
N ASN A 412 -21.74 -18.47 -9.87
CA ASN A 412 -22.49 -18.22 -11.10
C ASN A 412 -21.82 -17.06 -11.87
N ILE A 413 -21.23 -17.38 -13.02
CA ILE A 413 -20.43 -16.43 -13.83
C ILE A 413 -21.23 -15.15 -14.13
N ALA A 414 -22.51 -15.28 -14.52
CA ALA A 414 -23.34 -14.14 -14.91
C ALA A 414 -23.76 -13.24 -13.74
N ALA A 415 -23.86 -13.80 -12.52
CA ALA A 415 -24.14 -13.03 -11.31
C ALA A 415 -22.87 -12.42 -10.68
N GLU A 416 -21.73 -13.09 -10.83
CA GLU A 416 -20.49 -12.74 -10.15
C GLU A 416 -19.63 -11.70 -10.89
N LEU A 417 -19.70 -11.68 -12.23
CA LEU A 417 -19.11 -10.61 -13.05
C LEU A 417 -19.97 -9.33 -12.98
N THR A 418 -19.95 -8.70 -11.79
CA THR A 418 -20.79 -7.57 -11.40
C THR A 418 -20.51 -6.24 -12.11
N TYR A 419 -19.33 -6.04 -12.69
CA TYR A 419 -18.94 -4.80 -13.39
C TYR A 419 -18.40 -5.08 -14.82
N ASP A 420 -18.52 -4.10 -15.71
CA ASP A 420 -17.85 -4.11 -17.03
C ASP A 420 -16.34 -4.28 -16.86
N LEU A 421 -15.71 -5.06 -17.75
CA LEU A 421 -14.30 -5.48 -17.66
C LEU A 421 -13.97 -6.23 -16.36
N GLN A 422 -14.84 -7.16 -15.97
CA GLN A 422 -14.48 -8.28 -15.10
C GLN A 422 -14.42 -9.58 -15.90
N PHE A 423 -13.52 -10.48 -15.53
CA PHE A 423 -13.41 -11.79 -16.18
C PHE A 423 -13.29 -12.95 -15.17
N TYR A 424 -13.64 -14.14 -15.64
CA TYR A 424 -13.49 -15.40 -14.94
C TYR A 424 -12.59 -16.32 -15.76
N SER A 425 -11.57 -16.87 -15.11
CA SER A 425 -10.65 -17.90 -15.63
C SER A 425 -10.73 -19.11 -14.72
N THR A 426 -10.95 -20.28 -15.31
CA THR A 426 -11.21 -21.54 -14.61
C THR A 426 -10.74 -22.72 -15.45
N PHE A 427 -10.55 -23.87 -14.82
CA PHE A 427 -10.14 -25.13 -15.44
C PHE A 427 -10.78 -26.31 -14.67
N ASP A 428 -10.56 -27.55 -15.14
CA ASP A 428 -11.16 -28.73 -14.52
C ASP A 428 -10.43 -29.14 -13.21
N MET A 429 -10.75 -28.44 -12.14
CA MET A 429 -10.27 -28.70 -10.78
C MET A 429 -10.77 -30.03 -10.19
N SER A 430 -11.71 -30.73 -10.83
CA SER A 430 -12.22 -32.02 -10.33
C SER A 430 -11.23 -33.17 -10.49
N LYS A 431 -10.21 -32.98 -11.33
CA LYS A 431 -9.10 -33.94 -11.55
C LYS A 431 -8.10 -34.02 -10.39
N TYR A 432 -8.15 -33.08 -9.43
CA TYR A 432 -7.11 -32.89 -8.42
C TYR A 432 -7.68 -32.99 -7.00
N GLN A 433 -6.97 -33.70 -6.12
CA GLN A 433 -7.26 -33.70 -4.69
C GLN A 433 -6.86 -32.36 -4.08
N ILE A 434 -7.74 -31.71 -3.32
CA ILE A 434 -7.41 -30.48 -2.60
C ILE A 434 -6.81 -30.75 -1.20
N PRO A 435 -5.94 -29.86 -0.68
CA PRO A 435 -5.35 -28.71 -1.37
C PRO A 435 -4.27 -29.12 -2.39
N TYR A 436 -4.08 -28.33 -3.45
CA TYR A 436 -3.06 -28.61 -4.48
C TYR A 436 -2.50 -27.35 -5.14
N GLY A 437 -1.22 -27.35 -5.49
CA GLY A 437 -0.55 -26.24 -6.20
C GLY A 437 -1.07 -26.08 -7.63
N VAL A 438 -1.46 -24.86 -8.02
CA VAL A 438 -1.98 -24.57 -9.38
C VAL A 438 -0.87 -24.64 -10.44
N HIS A 439 0.39 -24.54 -10.01
CA HIS A 439 1.55 -24.57 -10.90
C HIS A 439 1.92 -26.00 -11.37
N ASP A 440 1.40 -27.02 -10.68
CA ASP A 440 1.68 -28.44 -10.93
C ASP A 440 0.53 -29.15 -11.68
N VAL A 441 -0.46 -28.39 -12.18
CA VAL A 441 -1.67 -28.94 -12.81
C VAL A 441 -1.91 -28.41 -14.23
N ASP A 442 -2.69 -29.17 -15.00
CA ASP A 442 -3.24 -28.69 -16.26
C ASP A 442 -4.34 -27.64 -15.98
N SER A 443 -3.89 -26.40 -15.84
CA SER A 443 -4.75 -25.24 -15.58
C SER A 443 -5.39 -24.66 -16.85
N ASN A 444 -5.34 -25.38 -17.99
CA ASN A 444 -6.01 -24.93 -19.21
C ASN A 444 -7.53 -24.96 -19.06
N GLY A 445 -8.17 -23.83 -19.36
CA GLY A 445 -9.62 -23.77 -19.42
C GLY A 445 -10.18 -22.43 -19.90
N PRO A 446 -11.51 -22.27 -19.86
CA PRO A 446 -12.20 -21.20 -20.56
C PRO A 446 -12.09 -19.83 -19.87
N ILE A 447 -11.91 -18.79 -20.69
CA ILE A 447 -12.00 -17.39 -20.28
C ILE A 447 -13.38 -16.82 -20.62
N TYR A 448 -14.04 -16.22 -19.62
CA TYR A 448 -15.29 -15.47 -19.77
C TYR A 448 -15.06 -14.02 -19.37
N LEU A 449 -15.21 -13.08 -20.30
CA LEU A 449 -15.00 -11.64 -20.08
C LEU A 449 -16.32 -10.88 -20.22
N ARG A 450 -16.73 -10.15 -19.19
CA ARG A 450 -17.82 -9.17 -19.31
C ARG A 450 -17.30 -7.94 -20.05
N CYS A 451 -17.93 -7.65 -21.19
CA CYS A 451 -17.68 -6.45 -21.99
C CYS A 451 -19.00 -5.95 -22.57
N ASP A 452 -19.66 -5.07 -21.82
CA ASP A 452 -21.04 -4.64 -22.09
C ASP A 452 -21.14 -3.80 -23.38
N LYS A 453 -20.03 -3.16 -23.77
CA LYS A 453 -19.91 -2.33 -24.97
C LYS A 453 -19.91 -3.12 -26.29
N GLY A 454 -19.69 -4.43 -26.27
CA GLY A 454 -19.64 -5.27 -27.47
C GLY A 454 -18.50 -6.27 -27.46
N ASN A 455 -18.21 -6.87 -28.63
CA ASN A 455 -17.18 -7.90 -28.77
C ASN A 455 -15.78 -7.32 -28.42
N PRO A 456 -15.09 -7.83 -27.39
CA PRO A 456 -13.82 -7.25 -26.95
C PRO A 456 -12.74 -7.35 -28.04
N GLY A 457 -12.70 -8.44 -28.81
CA GLY A 457 -11.78 -8.59 -29.94
C GLY A 457 -12.05 -7.63 -31.11
N ALA A 458 -13.21 -6.97 -31.18
CA ALA A 458 -13.48 -5.88 -32.11
C ALA A 458 -13.17 -4.48 -31.51
N LEU A 459 -13.30 -4.33 -30.19
CA LEU A 459 -13.13 -3.05 -29.48
C LEU A 459 -11.66 -2.72 -29.18
N TYR A 460 -10.82 -3.73 -28.96
CA TYR A 460 -9.44 -3.58 -28.52
C TYR A 460 -8.45 -4.07 -29.59
N LYS A 461 -7.44 -3.25 -29.88
CA LYS A 461 -6.40 -3.53 -30.90
C LYS A 461 -5.40 -4.58 -30.45
N THR A 462 -5.07 -4.57 -29.17
CA THR A 462 -4.26 -5.59 -28.50
C THR A 462 -5.01 -6.07 -27.27
N ILE A 463 -4.99 -7.38 -27.02
CA ILE A 463 -5.53 -8.02 -25.82
C ILE A 463 -4.48 -9.06 -25.42
N GLU A 464 -3.87 -8.92 -24.26
CA GLU A 464 -2.85 -9.86 -23.78
C GLU A 464 -3.28 -10.45 -22.44
N PHE A 465 -2.99 -11.73 -22.25
CA PHE A 465 -3.41 -12.50 -21.08
C PHE A 465 -2.22 -12.71 -20.15
N GLN A 466 -2.33 -12.33 -18.88
CA GLN A 466 -1.33 -12.65 -17.86
C GLN A 466 -1.47 -14.13 -17.51
N SER A 467 -0.96 -15.01 -18.37
CA SER A 467 -1.19 -16.45 -18.37
C SER A 467 -0.04 -17.21 -17.69
N SER A 468 -0.34 -18.36 -17.09
CA SER A 468 0.70 -19.35 -16.84
C SER A 468 1.11 -20.01 -18.17
N VAL A 469 2.22 -20.75 -18.13
CA VAL A 469 2.62 -21.67 -19.19
C VAL A 469 2.02 -23.07 -18.90
N GLN A 470 2.37 -24.08 -19.69
CA GLN A 470 1.89 -25.46 -19.45
C GLN A 470 2.47 -26.03 -18.13
N PRO A 471 1.79 -27.00 -17.49
CA PRO A 471 2.22 -27.62 -16.22
C PRO A 471 3.69 -28.07 -16.15
N ALA A 472 4.31 -28.41 -17.28
CA ALA A 472 5.71 -28.87 -17.35
C ALA A 472 6.76 -27.82 -16.90
N ALA A 473 6.39 -26.54 -16.74
CA ALA A 473 7.34 -25.47 -16.37
C ALA A 473 7.22 -24.97 -14.91
N GLY A 474 6.23 -25.45 -14.14
CA GLY A 474 6.08 -25.16 -12.71
C GLY A 474 6.02 -23.67 -12.33
N TYR A 475 6.29 -23.38 -11.06
CA TYR A 475 6.28 -22.02 -10.51
C TYR A 475 7.56 -21.24 -10.88
N THR A 476 7.58 -20.70 -12.09
CA THR A 476 8.77 -20.04 -12.69
C THR A 476 8.45 -18.70 -13.34
N GLY A 477 9.47 -17.88 -13.59
CA GLY A 477 9.36 -16.62 -14.33
C GLY A 477 9.37 -16.77 -15.87
N ILE A 478 9.39 -15.64 -16.59
CA ILE A 478 9.56 -15.62 -18.06
C ILE A 478 11.02 -15.88 -18.45
N ILE A 479 11.98 -15.32 -17.72
CA ILE A 479 13.40 -15.67 -17.81
C ILE A 479 13.83 -16.14 -16.42
N TYR A 480 14.33 -17.37 -16.30
CA TYR A 480 14.54 -17.98 -14.98
C TYR A 480 15.72 -18.94 -14.85
N GLY A 481 16.30 -18.99 -13.65
CA GLY A 481 17.35 -19.93 -13.22
C GLY A 481 18.80 -19.53 -13.56
N GLY A 482 19.74 -20.45 -13.27
CA GLY A 482 21.17 -20.34 -13.60
C GLY A 482 22.00 -19.45 -12.65
N ASN A 483 23.32 -19.69 -12.56
CA ASN A 483 24.25 -18.84 -11.79
C ASN A 483 25.10 -17.96 -12.71
N ASN A 484 25.59 -16.85 -12.17
CA ASN A 484 26.47 -15.89 -12.83
C ASN A 484 25.88 -15.29 -14.13
N ILE A 485 24.55 -15.32 -14.26
CA ILE A 485 23.82 -14.86 -15.45
C ILE A 485 23.66 -13.34 -15.46
N VAL A 486 23.77 -12.74 -16.64
CA VAL A 486 23.34 -11.36 -16.89
C VAL A 486 22.15 -11.38 -17.84
N VAL A 487 21.06 -10.72 -17.46
CA VAL A 487 19.93 -10.43 -18.35
C VAL A 487 19.88 -8.92 -18.52
N ASP A 488 20.10 -8.45 -19.73
CA ASP A 488 20.27 -7.04 -20.07
C ASP A 488 19.27 -6.63 -21.16
N ASN A 489 18.60 -5.50 -21.00
CA ASN A 489 17.93 -4.82 -22.14
C ASN A 489 16.73 -5.57 -22.78
N ILE A 490 16.11 -6.52 -22.08
CA ILE A 490 14.94 -7.28 -22.55
C ILE A 490 13.64 -6.71 -21.94
N CYS A 491 12.52 -6.83 -22.66
CA CYS A 491 11.19 -6.56 -22.15
C CYS A 491 10.46 -7.88 -21.88
N VAL A 492 9.97 -8.10 -20.65
CA VAL A 492 9.16 -9.29 -20.30
C VAL A 492 7.81 -8.89 -19.72
N MET A 493 6.72 -9.51 -20.20
CA MET A 493 5.36 -9.13 -19.78
C MET A 493 4.37 -10.31 -19.79
N TYR A 494 3.23 -10.13 -19.13
CA TYR A 494 2.03 -10.98 -19.26
C TYR A 494 2.20 -12.44 -18.81
N ARG A 495 2.83 -12.66 -17.66
CA ARG A 495 2.90 -13.98 -16.99
C ARG A 495 2.05 -13.96 -15.73
N SER A 496 1.33 -15.03 -15.41
CA SER A 496 0.50 -15.12 -14.20
C SER A 496 1.29 -15.36 -12.91
N THR A 497 2.54 -15.81 -13.05
CA THR A 497 3.53 -16.01 -11.98
C THR A 497 4.53 -14.84 -11.99
N MET A 498 5.82 -15.03 -12.31
CA MET A 498 6.87 -14.00 -12.19
C MET A 498 7.39 -13.47 -13.54
N GLY A 499 8.04 -12.31 -13.53
CA GLY A 499 8.66 -11.71 -14.71
C GLY A 499 10.08 -12.23 -14.93
N LEU A 500 11.01 -11.76 -14.10
CA LEU A 500 12.39 -12.23 -14.06
C LEU A 500 12.61 -12.95 -12.72
N ASP A 501 12.99 -14.21 -12.75
CA ASP A 501 13.18 -15.03 -11.54
C ASP A 501 14.58 -15.66 -11.51
N ARG A 502 15.14 -15.84 -10.33
CA ARG A 502 16.45 -16.47 -10.13
C ARG A 502 16.34 -17.94 -9.71
N SER A 503 15.20 -18.37 -9.17
CA SER A 503 14.91 -19.78 -8.81
C SER A 503 16.10 -20.50 -8.14
N GLY A 504 16.79 -19.85 -7.20
CA GLY A 504 17.95 -20.43 -6.52
C GLY A 504 19.38 -20.25 -7.10
N GLY A 505 19.64 -19.65 -8.28
CA GLY A 505 21.02 -19.45 -8.83
C GLY A 505 21.79 -18.13 -8.48
N ASN A 506 23.06 -18.19 -8.03
CA ASN A 506 23.81 -17.06 -7.45
C ASN A 506 24.39 -16.04 -8.45
N ASN A 507 24.68 -14.82 -7.98
CA ASN A 507 25.36 -13.74 -8.73
C ASN A 507 24.61 -13.25 -10.00
N VAL A 508 23.28 -13.31 -10.02
CA VAL A 508 22.47 -12.93 -11.20
C VAL A 508 22.26 -11.41 -11.27
N THR A 509 22.39 -10.82 -12.46
CA THR A 509 22.15 -9.38 -12.70
C THR A 509 21.05 -9.17 -13.73
N TYR A 510 19.92 -8.64 -13.30
CA TYR A 510 18.86 -8.10 -14.17
C TYR A 510 19.08 -6.60 -14.34
N GLN A 511 19.35 -6.16 -15.56
CA GLN A 511 19.66 -4.76 -15.81
C GLN A 511 19.02 -4.20 -17.08
N ASN A 512 18.71 -2.91 -17.06
CA ASN A 512 18.15 -2.20 -18.21
C ASN A 512 16.87 -2.84 -18.79
N CYS A 513 16.18 -3.70 -18.04
CA CYS A 513 15.01 -4.44 -18.52
C CYS A 513 13.71 -3.65 -18.30
N GLU A 514 12.68 -4.01 -19.07
CA GLU A 514 11.30 -3.64 -18.77
C GLU A 514 10.53 -4.88 -18.31
N VAL A 515 9.78 -4.76 -17.22
CA VAL A 515 9.06 -5.88 -16.60
C VAL A 515 7.66 -5.40 -16.22
N ALA A 516 6.61 -5.94 -16.83
CA ALA A 516 5.27 -5.40 -16.57
C ALA A 516 4.10 -6.38 -16.74
N TRP A 517 2.98 -6.07 -16.10
CA TRP A 517 1.74 -6.87 -16.18
C TRP A 517 2.01 -8.33 -15.81
N VAL A 518 2.56 -8.52 -14.61
CA VAL A 518 2.98 -9.82 -14.08
C VAL A 518 2.15 -10.15 -12.85
N GLY A 519 1.81 -11.43 -12.70
CA GLY A 519 1.19 -12.00 -11.52
C GLY A 519 -0.34 -12.11 -11.56
N GLY A 520 -0.91 -12.41 -10.40
CA GLY A 520 -2.34 -12.59 -10.15
C GLY A 520 -2.86 -13.99 -10.48
N GLY A 521 -1.98 -14.90 -10.90
CA GLY A 521 -2.31 -16.32 -11.05
C GLY A 521 -2.69 -16.93 -9.71
N SER A 522 -3.61 -17.89 -9.74
CA SER A 522 -3.97 -18.66 -8.55
C SER A 522 -2.77 -19.49 -8.11
N HIS A 523 -2.54 -19.61 -6.80
CA HIS A 523 -1.40 -20.34 -6.25
C HIS A 523 -1.80 -21.76 -5.79
N ILE A 524 -2.97 -21.89 -5.15
CA ILE A 524 -3.45 -23.14 -4.56
C ILE A 524 -4.96 -23.31 -4.81
N ILE A 525 -5.37 -24.53 -5.16
CA ILE A 525 -6.76 -24.96 -5.21
C ILE A 525 -7.18 -25.39 -3.80
N GLY A 526 -8.28 -24.84 -3.26
CA GLY A 526 -8.88 -25.32 -2.01
C GLY A 526 -8.18 -24.89 -0.71
N ALA A 527 -7.45 -23.77 -0.72
CA ALA A 527 -6.83 -23.22 0.50
C ALA A 527 -7.88 -22.86 1.58
N GLY A 528 -7.60 -23.18 2.85
CA GLY A 528 -8.58 -23.08 3.94
C GLY A 528 -9.60 -24.24 4.00
N ALA A 529 -9.45 -25.28 3.16
CA ALA A 529 -10.00 -26.60 3.48
C ALA A 529 -9.23 -27.22 4.65
N ALA A 530 -9.88 -28.10 5.43
CA ALA A 530 -9.20 -28.86 6.48
C ALA A 530 -8.08 -29.73 5.87
N SER A 531 -6.84 -29.37 6.14
CA SER A 531 -5.62 -30.02 5.66
C SER A 531 -4.67 -30.30 6.81
N ASP A 532 -3.95 -31.41 6.73
CA ASP A 532 -2.91 -31.75 7.73
C ASP A 532 -1.65 -30.89 7.59
N GLU A 533 -1.55 -30.07 6.53
CA GLU A 533 -0.48 -29.11 6.28
C GLU A 533 -0.60 -27.85 7.19
N PRO A 534 0.41 -27.50 8.01
CA PRO A 534 0.32 -26.42 9.00
C PRO A 534 0.03 -25.02 8.41
N TRP A 535 0.62 -24.69 7.26
CA TRP A 535 0.48 -23.36 6.64
C TRP A 535 -0.86 -23.17 5.91
N LEU A 536 -1.49 -24.27 5.50
CA LEU A 536 -2.82 -24.28 4.88
C LEU A 536 -3.96 -24.32 5.91
N SER A 537 -3.70 -24.93 7.08
CA SER A 537 -4.61 -24.97 8.23
C SER A 537 -4.55 -23.72 9.12
N ALA A 538 -3.55 -22.85 8.95
CA ALA A 538 -3.45 -21.55 9.63
C ALA A 538 -4.63 -20.59 9.31
N TYR A 539 -5.33 -20.81 8.19
CA TYR A 539 -6.46 -20.00 7.77
C TYR A 539 -7.79 -20.70 8.07
N SER A 540 -8.53 -20.17 9.04
CA SER A 540 -9.83 -20.72 9.47
C SER A 540 -11.00 -20.52 8.49
N GLU A 541 -10.80 -19.74 7.42
CA GLU A 541 -11.80 -19.47 6.38
C GLU A 541 -11.24 -19.80 4.98
N PRO A 542 -12.06 -20.33 4.06
CA PRO A 542 -11.68 -20.52 2.66
C PRO A 542 -11.17 -19.23 2.00
N PHE A 543 -10.22 -19.36 1.08
CA PHE A 543 -9.80 -18.27 0.20
C PHE A 543 -9.09 -18.80 -1.06
N VAL A 544 -8.67 -17.89 -1.95
CA VAL A 544 -7.83 -18.24 -3.11
C VAL A 544 -6.52 -17.44 -3.02
N PRO A 545 -5.38 -18.07 -2.68
CA PRO A 545 -4.08 -17.42 -2.73
C PRO A 545 -3.69 -17.16 -4.19
N THR A 546 -2.97 -16.06 -4.42
CA THR A 546 -2.50 -15.61 -5.73
C THR A 546 -1.11 -15.03 -5.61
N SER A 547 -0.22 -15.22 -6.58
CA SER A 547 1.17 -14.74 -6.47
C SER A 547 1.62 -13.95 -7.71
N GLY A 548 2.85 -13.42 -7.69
CA GLY A 548 3.53 -12.96 -8.90
C GLY A 548 4.32 -11.66 -8.75
N GLU A 549 5.63 -11.82 -8.78
CA GLU A 549 6.62 -10.77 -8.55
C GLU A 549 7.19 -10.29 -9.89
N GLY A 550 7.48 -8.98 -10.01
CA GLY A 550 8.12 -8.46 -11.21
C GLY A 550 9.51 -9.05 -11.41
N ILE A 551 10.41 -8.75 -10.47
CA ILE A 551 11.77 -9.30 -10.42
C ILE A 551 11.97 -9.96 -9.06
N ARG A 552 12.21 -11.28 -9.01
CA ARG A 552 12.49 -12.02 -7.78
C ARG A 552 13.98 -12.28 -7.59
N LEU A 553 14.50 -11.90 -6.43
CA LEU A 553 15.91 -12.00 -6.03
C LEU A 553 16.05 -12.92 -4.80
N GLU A 554 16.20 -14.21 -5.01
CA GLU A 554 16.55 -15.18 -3.94
C GLU A 554 18.08 -15.29 -3.75
N GLY A 555 18.56 -15.98 -2.71
CA GLY A 555 19.97 -16.41 -2.56
C GLY A 555 21.02 -15.29 -2.52
N ASN A 556 22.19 -15.42 -3.17
CA ASN A 556 23.31 -14.49 -2.93
C ASN A 556 23.73 -13.61 -4.13
N ASN A 557 24.07 -12.37 -3.80
CA ASN A 557 24.71 -11.34 -4.63
C ASN A 557 23.95 -10.92 -5.90
N ASN A 558 22.62 -11.10 -5.93
CA ASN A 558 21.83 -10.71 -7.07
C ASN A 558 21.57 -9.21 -7.15
N LYS A 559 21.28 -8.73 -8.35
CA LYS A 559 21.17 -7.30 -8.65
C LYS A 559 20.00 -7.01 -9.58
N ALA A 560 19.20 -6.01 -9.23
CA ALA A 560 18.25 -5.35 -10.11
C ALA A 560 18.73 -3.91 -10.34
N LEU A 561 19.28 -3.64 -11.53
CA LEU A 561 19.96 -2.38 -11.87
C LEU A 561 19.27 -1.64 -13.03
N ASN A 562 18.80 -0.41 -12.80
CA ASN A 562 18.26 0.44 -13.87
C ASN A 562 17.12 -0.21 -14.69
N ASN A 563 16.24 -0.97 -14.04
CA ASN A 563 15.06 -1.58 -14.67
C ASN A 563 13.82 -0.69 -14.53
N TYR A 564 12.89 -0.81 -15.48
CA TYR A 564 11.56 -0.24 -15.38
C TYR A 564 10.57 -1.38 -15.08
N VAL A 565 10.03 -1.38 -13.87
CA VAL A 565 9.10 -2.42 -13.40
C VAL A 565 7.75 -1.79 -13.11
N HIS A 566 6.66 -2.30 -13.68
CA HIS A 566 5.35 -1.70 -13.42
C HIS A 566 4.14 -2.63 -13.53
N ASP A 567 3.08 -2.28 -12.79
CA ASP A 567 1.80 -2.99 -12.84
C ASP A 567 1.96 -4.51 -12.54
N CYS A 568 2.73 -4.87 -11.50
CA CYS A 568 2.91 -6.25 -11.03
C CYS A 568 2.00 -6.58 -9.83
N PHE A 569 1.71 -7.87 -9.63
CA PHE A 569 0.77 -8.32 -8.60
C PHE A 569 1.28 -8.16 -7.18
N ASP A 570 2.49 -8.62 -6.87
CA ASP A 570 3.06 -8.53 -5.51
C ASP A 570 4.15 -7.43 -5.45
N GLY A 571 5.39 -7.79 -5.10
CA GLY A 571 6.54 -6.90 -5.22
C GLY A 571 6.90 -6.62 -6.68
N GLY A 572 7.15 -5.35 -6.99
CA GLY A 572 7.83 -4.97 -8.23
C GLY A 572 9.23 -5.58 -8.26
N ILE A 573 10.01 -5.36 -7.21
CA ILE A 573 11.28 -6.08 -6.99
C ILE A 573 11.22 -6.73 -5.60
N THR A 574 11.34 -8.05 -5.56
CA THR A 574 11.18 -8.87 -4.37
C THR A 574 12.51 -9.51 -3.97
N VAL A 575 12.82 -9.53 -2.67
CA VAL A 575 13.90 -10.33 -2.06
C VAL A 575 13.24 -11.27 -1.05
N GLU A 576 13.11 -12.53 -1.42
CA GLU A 576 12.28 -13.50 -0.70
C GLU A 576 12.88 -14.89 -0.82
N PHE A 577 12.35 -15.86 -0.08
CA PHE A 577 12.56 -17.29 -0.30
C PHE A 577 11.39 -18.10 0.28
N ASP A 578 10.95 -19.10 -0.47
CA ASP A 578 9.76 -19.91 -0.14
C ASP A 578 10.11 -21.22 0.62
N TYR A 579 11.40 -21.56 0.72
CA TYR A 579 11.85 -22.90 1.12
C TYR A 579 12.21 -23.05 2.60
N PHE A 580 11.71 -24.14 3.20
CA PHE A 580 11.91 -24.57 4.58
C PHE A 580 13.35 -25.02 4.94
N ASP A 581 14.30 -24.98 3.99
CA ASP A 581 15.67 -25.41 4.25
C ASP A 581 16.50 -24.30 4.93
N THR A 582 17.00 -24.64 6.12
CA THR A 582 17.81 -23.76 6.97
C THR A 582 19.08 -23.22 6.32
N ALA A 583 19.60 -23.85 5.25
CA ALA A 583 20.82 -23.44 4.54
C ALA A 583 20.68 -22.16 3.68
N TRP A 584 19.46 -21.78 3.28
CA TRP A 584 19.22 -20.68 2.34
C TRP A 584 19.26 -19.30 3.01
N ASN A 585 19.89 -18.33 2.35
CA ASN A 585 20.07 -16.96 2.85
C ASN A 585 20.05 -15.95 1.70
N CYS A 586 19.53 -14.75 1.95
CA CYS A 586 19.55 -13.61 1.04
C CYS A 586 20.65 -12.60 1.39
N ASN A 587 21.86 -12.76 0.81
CA ASN A 587 23.01 -11.90 1.11
C ASN A 587 23.44 -11.02 -0.08
N GLY A 588 23.85 -9.78 0.18
CA GLY A 588 24.54 -8.93 -0.80
C GLY A 588 23.66 -8.37 -1.93
N MET A 589 22.35 -8.29 -1.73
CA MET A 589 21.42 -7.82 -2.77
C MET A 589 21.61 -6.35 -3.12
N THR A 590 21.48 -6.01 -4.40
CA THR A 590 21.52 -4.62 -4.89
C THR A 590 20.31 -4.29 -5.74
N ILE A 591 19.46 -3.39 -5.25
CA ILE A 591 18.31 -2.82 -5.97
C ILE A 591 18.64 -1.34 -6.21
N ARG A 592 19.10 -0.99 -7.41
CA ARG A 592 19.66 0.34 -7.68
C ARG A 592 19.27 0.95 -9.02
N GLY A 593 18.93 2.24 -9.04
CA GLY A 593 18.69 2.98 -10.29
C GLY A 593 17.33 2.68 -10.94
N ASN A 594 16.49 1.83 -10.35
CA ASN A 594 15.25 1.38 -10.98
C ASN A 594 14.17 2.48 -10.98
N LEU A 595 13.16 2.30 -11.83
CA LEU A 595 11.85 2.94 -11.73
C LEU A 595 10.82 1.83 -11.50
N ILE A 596 10.07 1.93 -10.40
CA ILE A 596 9.05 0.96 -10.01
C ILE A 596 7.72 1.70 -9.88
N GLU A 597 6.71 1.33 -10.67
CA GLU A 597 5.42 2.03 -10.70
C GLU A 597 4.21 1.09 -10.56
N ARG A 598 3.22 1.43 -9.72
CA ARG A 598 1.90 0.75 -9.71
C ARG A 598 1.91 -0.76 -9.37
N CYS A 599 2.99 -1.32 -8.84
CA CYS A 599 2.96 -2.66 -8.23
C CYS A 599 2.23 -2.63 -6.86
N VAL A 600 1.88 -3.77 -6.26
CA VAL A 600 1.34 -3.80 -4.88
C VAL A 600 2.39 -3.31 -3.90
N SER A 601 3.55 -3.96 -3.87
CA SER A 601 4.71 -3.47 -3.14
C SER A 601 5.73 -2.92 -4.15
N GLY A 602 6.39 -1.81 -3.83
CA GLY A 602 7.45 -1.28 -4.68
C GLY A 602 8.68 -2.19 -4.62
N VAL A 603 9.31 -2.23 -3.44
CA VAL A 603 10.27 -3.26 -3.07
C VAL A 603 9.69 -4.09 -1.93
N LEU A 604 9.70 -5.41 -2.06
CA LEU A 604 9.37 -6.36 -1.00
C LEU A 604 10.65 -7.08 -0.53
N VAL A 605 10.80 -7.24 0.78
CA VAL A 605 11.80 -8.10 1.41
C VAL A 605 11.08 -8.95 2.46
N GLY A 606 10.90 -10.24 2.23
CA GLY A 606 10.03 -11.09 3.04
C GLY A 606 10.62 -12.46 3.31
N GLU A 607 10.24 -13.06 4.44
CA GLU A 607 10.36 -14.50 4.66
C GLU A 607 8.99 -15.05 5.06
N HIS A 608 8.60 -16.18 4.47
CA HIS A 608 7.29 -16.79 4.70
C HIS A 608 7.17 -17.56 6.02
N TYR A 609 8.28 -17.71 6.76
CA TYR A 609 8.35 -18.52 7.96
C TYR A 609 8.39 -17.60 9.19
N GLU A 610 7.29 -17.55 9.95
CA GLU A 610 7.27 -16.78 11.20
C GLU A 610 8.33 -17.30 12.18
N ASP A 611 9.01 -16.36 12.85
CA ASP A 611 10.01 -16.56 13.92
C ASP A 611 9.52 -17.39 15.14
N LYS A 612 8.28 -17.89 15.12
CA LYS A 612 7.61 -18.60 16.21
C LYS A 612 7.85 -20.11 16.20
N GLU A 613 8.21 -20.72 15.07
CA GLU A 613 8.50 -22.16 15.04
C GLU A 613 9.86 -22.49 15.67
N ALA A 614 9.88 -23.58 16.44
CA ALA A 614 10.98 -23.96 17.33
C ALA A 614 12.24 -24.41 16.55
N GLY A 615 13.08 -23.44 16.20
CA GLY A 615 14.39 -23.71 15.60
C GLY A 615 14.95 -22.61 14.70
N ASN A 616 14.16 -21.61 14.30
CA ASN A 616 14.64 -20.53 13.41
C ASN A 616 14.85 -19.16 14.08
N ALA A 617 14.24 -18.91 15.25
CA ALA A 617 14.48 -17.70 16.04
C ALA A 617 15.99 -17.43 16.23
N GLY A 618 16.43 -16.23 15.81
CA GLY A 618 17.82 -15.79 15.93
C GLY A 618 18.72 -16.09 14.72
N LYS A 619 18.26 -16.83 13.70
CA LYS A 619 19.07 -17.10 12.48
C LYS A 619 19.05 -15.91 11.54
N ILE A 620 20.24 -15.46 11.12
CA ILE A 620 20.34 -14.35 10.17
C ILE A 620 20.10 -14.85 8.76
N LYS A 621 18.92 -14.56 8.21
CA LYS A 621 18.52 -14.94 6.85
C LYS A 621 18.81 -13.87 5.78
N PHE A 622 18.95 -12.61 6.19
CA PHE A 622 19.21 -11.48 5.28
C PHE A 622 20.41 -10.66 5.76
N SER A 623 21.31 -10.30 4.84
CA SER A 623 22.48 -9.46 5.16
C SER A 623 22.89 -8.59 3.98
N GLY A 624 22.98 -7.28 4.18
CA GLY A 624 23.47 -6.36 3.15
C GLY A 624 22.52 -6.21 1.96
N ILE A 625 21.23 -6.01 2.25
CA ILE A 625 20.22 -5.67 1.25
C ILE A 625 20.31 -4.16 0.97
N ASN A 626 20.67 -3.75 -0.24
CA ASN A 626 20.92 -2.34 -0.58
C ASN A 626 19.89 -1.82 -1.58
N ILE A 627 18.98 -0.96 -1.12
CA ILE A 627 17.94 -0.31 -1.91
C ILE A 627 18.35 1.15 -2.09
N THR A 628 18.93 1.52 -3.24
CA THR A 628 19.53 2.85 -3.42
C THR A 628 19.18 3.52 -4.75
N ASP A 629 18.86 4.82 -4.73
CA ASP A 629 18.57 5.61 -5.94
C ASP A 629 17.49 4.95 -6.83
N ASN A 630 16.37 4.53 -6.25
CA ASN A 630 15.20 4.05 -6.99
C ASN A 630 14.07 5.08 -6.95
N TYR A 631 13.27 5.17 -8.01
CA TYR A 631 12.01 5.90 -8.00
C TYR A 631 10.90 4.87 -7.80
N ILE A 632 10.22 4.93 -6.65
CA ILE A 632 9.16 4.01 -6.26
C ILE A 632 7.86 4.82 -6.18
N MET A 633 6.99 4.62 -7.16
CA MET A 633 5.89 5.51 -7.47
C MET A 633 4.55 4.77 -7.44
N TYR A 634 3.55 5.33 -6.77
CA TYR A 634 2.17 4.87 -6.85
C TYR A 634 1.97 3.39 -6.47
N SER A 635 2.70 2.89 -5.47
CA SER A 635 2.49 1.54 -4.94
C SER A 635 1.06 1.36 -4.44
N GLY A 636 0.41 0.27 -4.86
CA GLY A 636 -1.00 -0.01 -4.59
C GLY A 636 -2.00 0.71 -5.50
N TYR A 637 -1.56 1.42 -6.55
CA TYR A 637 -2.47 2.08 -7.51
C TYR A 637 -2.62 1.32 -8.84
N GLY A 638 -1.99 0.16 -9.00
CA GLY A 638 -2.17 -0.72 -10.17
C GLY A 638 -3.42 -1.60 -10.13
N TRP A 639 -3.59 -2.41 -11.18
CA TRP A 639 -4.74 -3.29 -11.40
C TRP A 639 -4.94 -4.31 -10.27
N SER A 640 -3.85 -4.87 -9.74
CA SER A 640 -3.78 -5.86 -8.65
C SER A 640 -4.30 -5.32 -7.32
N SER A 641 -4.30 -3.99 -7.16
CA SER A 641 -4.85 -3.27 -6.00
C SER A 641 -6.19 -2.59 -6.29
N SER A 642 -6.84 -2.90 -7.42
CA SER A 642 -8.16 -2.38 -7.73
C SER A 642 -9.18 -2.82 -6.68
N LYS A 643 -10.11 -1.93 -6.30
CA LYS A 643 -11.22 -2.25 -5.40
C LYS A 643 -12.16 -3.36 -5.92
N ASN A 644 -12.06 -3.71 -7.20
CA ASN A 644 -12.82 -4.75 -7.88
C ASN A 644 -12.02 -6.05 -8.06
N TYR A 645 -10.75 -6.09 -7.62
CA TYR A 645 -9.89 -7.27 -7.62
C TYR A 645 -9.86 -7.84 -6.20
N HIS A 646 -10.57 -8.95 -5.99
CA HIS A 646 -10.79 -9.52 -4.66
C HIS A 646 -9.97 -10.80 -4.49
N THR A 647 -8.89 -10.72 -3.73
CA THR A 647 -7.97 -11.83 -3.39
C THR A 647 -7.53 -11.68 -1.92
N TRP A 648 -6.62 -12.53 -1.44
CA TRP A 648 -6.07 -12.55 -0.08
C TRP A 648 -5.32 -11.27 0.37
N ILE A 649 -5.08 -10.33 -0.54
CA ILE A 649 -4.47 -9.03 -0.29
C ILE A 649 -5.20 -8.31 0.85
N ASP A 650 -4.60 -8.33 2.03
CA ASP A 650 -4.99 -7.46 3.13
C ASP A 650 -4.35 -6.08 2.96
N LYS A 651 -5.09 -5.06 3.39
CA LYS A 651 -4.67 -3.65 3.41
C LYS A 651 -3.39 -3.44 4.21
N SER A 652 -3.09 -4.27 5.21
CA SER A 652 -1.90 -4.09 6.07
C SER A 652 -0.58 -4.62 5.48
N TYR A 653 -0.64 -5.37 4.37
CA TYR A 653 0.56 -5.90 3.68
C TYR A 653 0.75 -5.32 2.29
N ALA A 654 -0.33 -4.84 1.65
CA ALA A 654 -0.35 -4.42 0.27
C ALA A 654 -0.49 -2.92 0.04
N GLY A 655 0.22 -2.40 -0.96
CA GLY A 655 0.17 -0.98 -1.34
C GLY A 655 1.30 -0.14 -0.76
N ASN A 656 2.43 -0.76 -0.43
CA ASN A 656 3.58 -0.16 0.24
C ASN A 656 4.70 0.25 -0.75
N ALA A 657 5.43 1.33 -0.48
CA ALA A 657 6.61 1.65 -1.31
C ALA A 657 7.80 0.74 -0.99
N ILE A 658 8.15 0.57 0.29
CA ILE A 658 9.12 -0.44 0.74
C ILE A 658 8.50 -1.28 1.87
N THR A 659 8.48 -2.60 1.68
CA THR A 659 7.99 -3.58 2.65
C THR A 659 9.13 -4.48 3.10
N TRP A 660 9.46 -4.47 4.39
CA TRP A 660 10.03 -5.65 5.05
C TRP A 660 8.88 -6.42 5.70
N TRP A 661 8.46 -7.49 5.05
CA TRP A 661 7.25 -8.24 5.39
C TRP A 661 7.48 -9.03 6.68
N GLU A 662 6.68 -8.73 7.70
CA GLU A 662 6.73 -9.23 9.10
C GLU A 662 8.07 -9.07 9.84
N GLY A 663 9.15 -8.77 9.11
CA GLY A 663 10.52 -8.90 9.52
C GLY A 663 11.04 -10.29 9.19
N PRO A 664 12.11 -10.40 8.38
CA PRO A 664 13.29 -11.06 8.90
C PRO A 664 13.77 -10.29 10.12
N VAL A 665 13.17 -10.59 11.28
CA VAL A 665 13.45 -9.86 12.54
C VAL A 665 14.94 -9.99 12.85
N TRP A 666 15.53 -11.13 12.49
CA TRP A 666 16.96 -11.43 12.55
C TRP A 666 17.63 -11.20 11.19
N ASN A 667 18.01 -9.95 10.92
CA ASN A 667 18.81 -9.59 9.75
C ASN A 667 20.05 -8.78 10.17
N LYS A 668 21.09 -8.81 9.33
CA LYS A 668 22.34 -8.04 9.51
C LYS A 668 22.28 -6.62 8.93
N GLY A 669 21.07 -6.09 8.79
CA GLY A 669 20.80 -4.77 8.23
C GLY A 669 20.79 -4.73 6.70
N GLY A 670 20.27 -3.61 6.23
CA GLY A 670 20.29 -3.18 4.84
C GLY A 670 20.36 -1.66 4.77
N THR A 671 20.60 -1.11 3.58
CA THR A 671 20.60 0.34 3.35
C THR A 671 19.41 0.75 2.48
N VAL A 672 18.74 1.83 2.87
CA VAL A 672 17.69 2.48 2.07
C VAL A 672 18.16 3.91 1.85
N SER A 673 18.76 4.21 0.69
CA SER A 673 19.38 5.53 0.48
C SER A 673 19.00 6.20 -0.83
N LYS A 674 18.80 7.52 -0.81
CA LYS A 674 18.59 8.34 -2.02
C LYS A 674 17.40 7.91 -2.90
N ASN A 675 16.47 7.11 -2.38
CA ASN A 675 15.27 6.70 -3.11
C ASN A 675 14.23 7.81 -3.10
N VAL A 676 13.34 7.82 -4.09
CA VAL A 676 12.12 8.62 -4.08
C VAL A 676 10.95 7.69 -3.78
N LEU A 677 10.27 7.91 -2.65
CA LEU A 677 9.07 7.17 -2.25
C LEU A 677 7.86 8.09 -2.48
N TYR A 678 7.11 7.85 -3.56
CA TYR A 678 6.07 8.74 -4.04
C TYR A 678 4.68 8.07 -4.01
N LYS A 679 3.86 8.47 -3.04
CA LYS A 679 2.45 8.08 -2.84
C LYS A 679 2.22 6.57 -2.83
N ALA A 680 2.30 5.98 -1.65
CA ALA A 680 1.85 4.62 -1.39
C ALA A 680 0.37 4.61 -0.95
N LYS A 681 -0.40 3.60 -1.36
CA LYS A 681 -1.81 3.46 -0.98
C LYS A 681 -1.98 3.05 0.50
N TYR A 682 -1.02 2.28 1.03
CA TYR A 682 -0.90 2.00 2.46
C TYR A 682 0.21 2.84 3.08
N SER A 683 1.45 2.34 3.22
CA SER A 683 2.57 3.07 3.82
C SER A 683 3.76 3.31 2.87
N LEU A 684 4.54 4.38 3.06
CA LEU A 684 5.81 4.52 2.33
C LEU A 684 6.84 3.48 2.79
N VAL A 685 6.88 3.16 4.09
CA VAL A 685 7.83 2.23 4.68
C VAL A 685 7.16 1.33 5.72
N GLN A 686 7.28 0.02 5.57
CA GLN A 686 6.83 -0.97 6.56
C GLN A 686 8.01 -1.86 6.96
N PHE A 687 8.25 -2.04 8.26
CA PHE A 687 9.18 -3.07 8.77
C PHE A 687 8.91 -3.47 10.23
N GLY A 688 9.14 -4.75 10.55
CA GLY A 688 9.06 -5.27 11.93
C GLY A 688 10.37 -5.23 12.73
N ALA A 689 11.52 -5.06 12.06
CA ALA A 689 12.83 -5.19 12.70
C ALA A 689 13.13 -4.13 13.77
N ILE A 690 13.89 -4.52 14.80
CA ILE A 690 14.20 -3.70 15.98
C ILE A 690 15.71 -3.56 16.23
N GLY A 691 16.10 -2.49 16.94
CA GLY A 691 17.49 -2.25 17.34
C GLY A 691 18.48 -2.30 16.17
N LYS A 692 19.55 -3.09 16.32
CA LYS A 692 20.63 -3.22 15.31
C LYS A 692 20.19 -3.90 14.01
N ASN A 693 19.00 -4.49 13.96
CA ASN A 693 18.45 -5.20 12.79
C ASN A 693 17.57 -4.26 11.94
N ARG A 694 17.39 -2.99 12.34
CA ARG A 694 16.66 -1.97 11.53
C ARG A 694 17.48 -1.61 10.28
N PRO A 695 16.86 -1.45 9.10
CA PRO A 695 17.52 -0.87 7.93
C PRO A 695 17.97 0.57 8.20
N VAL A 696 19.09 0.98 7.60
CA VAL A 696 19.62 2.34 7.74
C VAL A 696 19.11 3.23 6.60
N PHE A 697 18.33 4.25 6.94
CA PHE A 697 17.77 5.20 5.99
C PHE A 697 18.66 6.44 5.85
N SER A 698 18.93 6.90 4.62
CA SER A 698 19.67 8.15 4.39
C SER A 698 19.36 8.86 3.06
N GLY A 699 19.00 10.13 3.13
CA GLY A 699 18.86 11.03 1.98
C GLY A 699 17.69 10.68 1.05
N ASN A 700 16.69 9.94 1.53
CA ASN A 700 15.52 9.60 0.72
C ASN A 700 14.57 10.80 0.58
N VAL A 701 13.72 10.76 -0.45
CA VAL A 701 12.65 11.72 -0.69
C VAL A 701 11.31 11.07 -0.34
N PHE A 702 10.61 11.62 0.64
CA PHE A 702 9.32 11.11 1.10
C PHE A 702 8.18 12.01 0.61
N VAL A 703 7.24 11.42 -0.11
CA VAL A 703 6.05 12.11 -0.62
C VAL A 703 4.82 11.26 -0.36
N GLN A 704 3.97 11.66 0.59
CA GLN A 704 2.73 10.97 0.88
C GLN A 704 1.52 11.91 0.72
N ASN A 705 0.35 11.32 0.52
CA ASN A 705 -0.94 12.00 0.59
C ASN A 705 -1.23 12.52 2.00
N ASN A 706 -2.16 13.47 2.12
CA ASN A 706 -2.54 14.03 3.41
C ASN A 706 -3.15 12.92 4.28
N ASN A 707 -2.71 12.80 5.53
CA ASN A 707 -3.06 11.73 6.48
C ASN A 707 -2.71 10.29 6.03
N GLY A 708 -2.12 10.08 4.85
CA GLY A 708 -1.63 8.75 4.44
C GLY A 708 -0.47 8.28 5.31
N ILE A 709 -0.26 6.97 5.43
CA ILE A 709 0.76 6.42 6.33
C ILE A 709 2.15 6.66 5.72
N ILE A 710 3.05 7.23 6.52
CA ILE A 710 4.47 7.38 6.18
C ILE A 710 5.19 6.08 6.56
N ALA A 711 5.03 5.64 7.80
CA ALA A 711 5.69 4.45 8.32
C ALA A 711 4.71 3.55 9.10
N TYR A 712 4.83 2.24 8.92
CA TYR A 712 4.20 1.22 9.78
C TYR A 712 5.29 0.34 10.40
N ILE A 713 5.71 0.72 11.61
CA ILE A 713 6.97 0.29 12.23
C ILE A 713 6.85 0.16 13.74
N SER A 714 7.73 -0.61 14.38
CA SER A 714 7.82 -0.58 15.85
C SER A 714 8.33 0.80 16.33
N PRO A 715 7.62 1.46 17.28
CA PRO A 715 7.96 2.79 17.78
C PRO A 715 9.19 2.80 18.70
N THR A 716 9.63 1.64 19.18
CA THR A 716 10.79 1.51 20.08
C THR A 716 11.71 0.38 19.63
N ASN A 717 12.92 0.30 20.20
CA ASN A 717 13.93 -0.70 19.82
C ASN A 717 13.78 -2.05 20.56
N ASP A 718 12.75 -2.19 21.40
CA ASP A 718 12.53 -3.29 22.34
C ASP A 718 11.12 -3.91 22.25
N ARG A 719 10.21 -3.34 21.43
CA ARG A 719 8.81 -3.77 21.33
C ARG A 719 8.52 -4.42 19.97
N ILE A 720 7.70 -5.47 19.97
CA ILE A 720 7.33 -6.25 18.77
C ILE A 720 6.05 -5.71 18.07
N GLY A 721 5.29 -4.82 18.72
CA GLY A 721 4.10 -4.20 18.12
C GLY A 721 4.42 -3.02 17.20
N LYS A 722 3.96 -3.08 15.94
CA LYS A 722 4.01 -1.96 14.97
C LYS A 722 2.97 -0.89 15.30
N ALA A 723 3.24 0.35 14.91
CA ALA A 723 2.32 1.49 14.98
C ALA A 723 2.29 2.25 13.65
N GLU A 724 1.13 2.82 13.30
CA GLU A 724 0.97 3.67 12.11
C GLU A 724 1.39 5.11 12.41
N PHE A 725 2.25 5.66 11.56
CA PHE A 725 2.67 7.06 11.60
C PHE A 725 2.15 7.79 10.37
N LYS A 726 1.16 8.67 10.55
CA LYS A 726 0.41 9.34 9.47
C LYS A 726 0.99 10.70 9.11
N ASN A 727 0.87 11.07 7.84
CA ASN A 727 1.28 12.35 7.26
C ASN A 727 0.28 13.47 7.62
N ILE A 728 0.14 13.76 8.91
CA ILE A 728 -0.89 14.67 9.43
C ILE A 728 -0.49 16.13 9.20
N ASP A 729 0.75 16.48 9.54
CA ASP A 729 1.37 17.79 9.33
C ASP A 729 2.89 17.65 9.15
N ASN A 730 3.57 18.75 8.85
CA ASN A 730 5.01 18.73 8.59
C ASN A 730 5.82 18.30 9.83
N TYR A 731 5.36 18.62 11.04
CA TYR A 731 6.07 18.29 12.28
C TYR A 731 6.02 16.77 12.55
N THR A 732 4.82 16.18 12.48
CA THR A 732 4.62 14.73 12.62
C THR A 732 5.36 13.94 11.53
N ALA A 733 5.39 14.44 10.29
CA ALA A 733 6.18 13.86 9.22
C ALA A 733 7.70 13.95 9.49
N GLU A 734 8.21 15.10 9.93
CA GLU A 734 9.61 15.29 10.28
C GLU A 734 10.06 14.36 11.42
N VAL A 735 9.29 14.28 12.51
CA VAL A 735 9.60 13.38 13.64
C VAL A 735 9.57 11.91 13.19
N THR A 736 8.56 11.50 12.43
CA THR A 736 8.47 10.14 11.88
C THR A 736 9.71 9.76 11.08
N ILE A 737 10.12 10.63 10.16
CA ILE A 737 11.18 10.32 9.19
C ILE A 737 12.58 10.50 9.80
N ARG A 738 12.80 11.56 10.58
CA ARG A 738 14.12 11.85 11.14
C ARG A 738 14.39 11.06 12.41
N ASP A 739 13.40 10.84 13.26
CA ASP A 739 13.62 10.25 14.59
C ASP A 739 13.21 8.78 14.67
N TYR A 740 12.07 8.38 14.10
CA TYR A 740 11.65 6.96 14.10
C TYR A 740 12.26 6.14 12.95
N LEU A 741 12.37 6.67 11.73
CA LEU A 741 13.10 6.01 10.63
C LEU A 741 14.62 6.30 10.65
N GLY A 742 15.04 7.40 11.27
CA GLY A 742 16.46 7.78 11.40
C GLY A 742 17.05 8.54 10.22
N ASP A 743 16.27 8.89 9.19
CA ASP A 743 16.78 9.56 7.99
C ASP A 743 16.98 11.07 8.22
N LYS A 744 18.11 11.41 8.86
CA LYS A 744 18.46 12.80 9.20
C LYS A 744 18.68 13.71 7.98
N THR A 745 18.88 13.14 6.78
CA THR A 745 19.14 13.90 5.54
C THR A 745 17.98 13.83 4.53
N ALA A 746 16.83 13.29 4.94
CA ALA A 746 15.65 13.18 4.11
C ALA A 746 15.13 14.53 3.56
N LYS A 747 14.67 14.52 2.32
CA LYS A 747 13.76 15.55 1.79
C LYS A 747 12.32 15.10 2.01
N ILE A 748 11.54 15.90 2.72
CA ILE A 748 10.16 15.61 3.06
C ILE A 748 9.30 16.64 2.32
N LEU A 749 8.41 16.20 1.43
CA LEU A 749 7.47 17.13 0.78
C LEU A 749 6.33 17.46 1.76
N PRO A 750 6.00 18.76 1.95
CA PRO A 750 5.09 19.19 3.00
C PRO A 750 3.66 18.72 2.76
N VAL A 751 2.90 18.57 3.84
CA VAL A 751 1.44 18.39 3.80
C VAL A 751 0.80 19.64 3.20
N SER A 752 -0.18 19.48 2.30
CA SER A 752 -0.89 20.59 1.67
C SER A 752 -2.37 20.48 2.01
N ARG A 753 -2.80 21.25 3.02
CA ARG A 753 -4.19 21.35 3.49
C ARG A 753 -4.89 22.54 2.86
#